data_AF-F9VU45-F1
#
_entry.id   AF-F9VU45-F1
#
_cell.length_a   1.000
_cell.length_b   1.000
_cell.length_c   1.000
_cell.angle_alpha   90.00
_cell.angle_beta   90.00
_cell.angle_gamma   90.00
#
_symmetry.space_group_name_H-M   'P 1'
#
loop_
_entity.id
_entity.type
_entity.pdbx_description
1 polymer ?
#
loop_
_entity_poly.entity_id
_entity_poly.type
_entity_poly.pdbx_seq_one_letter_code
_entity_poly.pdbx_strand_id
1 'polypeptide(L)'
;MPGSDRTHNDPRSIGRVVRDPIHKYVYLPTEISALVEDVYIQRLRRISQTSMSSTAYPSMTGTRFEHTMGTMHLAQRAWGYCWKNCDADTRRSFQSRVRDFLSDVSTGSIDARTREWLRSESSFAENFEGEVSNAVAAAALLHDVGHPPFSHALEPYYEELRTPLFNAASEFSSFMTRTALSTPRLQFHEIVGMYITSKLPRRCVQDIPWKLTLGIIMPSRDPNSAVSALKKIFSGDVDIDRLDYLQRDNHNAGTTYGSLDAERLLYSIELHVEEGEWTVGYGLRARSAVEDLLFQRNQYYRWVAFHPHAVALNTILRLALETHDTIVRAPRTALTEIKESSQTQGVADRDAGPSRFSNLDYFSGSYGGRSDRSHLAHVDDSSVYEQLRRGLSDISDWDRAGGPPIYEQRRFAALATAALDRVNNWLPIWKDEMAYEDAWKSISAGLATGLMELQERAEELRSSAGLSDTARRRLEYEIEAITVIRGDFIPAVQAMNKIAKHLMYEPRRQAVCAKERHLAKVMDGYTTFEGDLAGCFWVIAYNPARVSTAGEGVKIFRGEDSVPLETISPMVRSLVEIEDSRPHFHAFVMSTSVTSLPNYGTKLLKETAAKLFEGAYAISVVELWSSKIEKIARGA
;
A
#
# COMPACT_ATOMS: atom_id res chain seq x y z
N MET A 1 -13.65 -31.09 47.51
CA MET A 1 -13.56 -29.63 47.71
C MET A 1 -12.13 -29.25 48.06
N PRO A 2 -11.50 -28.43 47.22
CA PRO A 2 -10.53 -27.44 47.68
C PRO A 2 -10.74 -26.06 47.04
N GLY A 3 -10.61 -25.01 47.87
CA GLY A 3 -10.02 -23.71 47.57
C GLY A 3 -10.52 -22.92 46.36
N SER A 4 -11.58 -22.12 46.56
CA SER A 4 -11.88 -20.97 45.71
C SER A 4 -10.86 -19.85 45.96
N ASP A 5 -9.85 -19.74 45.12
CA ASP A 5 -8.98 -18.55 45.11
C ASP A 5 -9.71 -17.41 44.39
N ARG A 6 -9.97 -16.36 45.17
CA ARG A 6 -10.72 -15.17 44.78
C ARG A 6 -9.73 -14.08 44.38
N THR A 7 -9.45 -13.90 43.08
CA THR A 7 -8.80 -12.67 42.56
C THR A 7 -9.21 -12.26 41.13
N HIS A 8 -10.35 -12.74 40.58
CA HIS A 8 -10.77 -12.37 39.21
C HIS A 8 -12.09 -11.60 39.06
N ASN A 9 -12.62 -10.98 40.11
CA ASN A 9 -13.85 -10.17 40.01
C ASN A 9 -13.69 -8.79 40.69
N ASP A 10 -13.04 -7.84 40.02
CA ASP A 10 -13.45 -6.42 40.15
C ASP A 10 -14.32 -6.09 38.93
N PRO A 11 -15.62 -5.79 39.10
CA PRO A 11 -16.49 -5.41 37.98
C PRO A 11 -16.09 -4.08 37.29
N ARG A 12 -15.08 -3.35 37.82
CA ARG A 12 -14.43 -2.21 37.14
C ARG A 12 -13.26 -2.60 36.23
N SER A 13 -12.81 -3.87 36.26
CA SER A 13 -11.71 -4.37 35.42
C SER A 13 -12.16 -5.03 34.11
N ILE A 14 -13.46 -5.10 33.85
CA ILE A 14 -13.98 -5.60 32.59
C ILE A 14 -14.03 -4.41 31.63
N GLY A 15 -13.00 -4.32 30.79
CA GLY A 15 -12.97 -3.39 29.68
C GLY A 15 -14.20 -3.49 28.77
N ARG A 16 -14.43 -2.51 27.90
CA ARG A 16 -15.60 -2.51 27.00
C ARG A 16 -15.56 -3.74 26.08
N VAL A 17 -16.71 -4.34 25.82
CA VAL A 17 -16.82 -5.46 24.87
C VAL A 17 -17.51 -5.00 23.61
N VAL A 18 -16.89 -5.27 22.46
CA VAL A 18 -17.42 -4.98 21.13
C VAL A 18 -17.76 -6.29 20.45
N ARG A 19 -18.94 -6.35 19.82
CA ARG A 19 -19.32 -7.46 18.96
C ARG A 19 -18.66 -7.28 17.60
N ASP A 20 -17.85 -8.24 17.19
CA ASP A 20 -17.21 -8.28 15.88
C ASP A 20 -17.69 -9.53 15.09
N PRO A 21 -18.00 -9.41 13.80
CA PRO A 21 -18.51 -10.53 13.01
C PRO A 21 -17.51 -11.67 12.82
N ILE A 22 -16.20 -11.38 12.88
CA ILE A 22 -15.11 -12.33 12.67
C ILE A 22 -14.69 -12.95 14.01
N HIS A 23 -14.34 -12.09 14.97
CA HIS A 23 -13.75 -12.49 16.26
C HIS A 23 -14.78 -12.68 17.37
N LYS A 24 -16.06 -12.50 17.08
CA LYS A 24 -17.19 -12.60 18.01
C LYS A 24 -17.16 -11.51 19.08
N TYR A 25 -16.28 -11.61 20.07
CA TYR A 25 -16.19 -10.66 21.18
C TYR A 25 -14.77 -10.10 21.26
N VAL A 26 -14.63 -8.83 20.92
CA VAL A 26 -13.40 -8.06 21.06
C VAL A 26 -13.44 -7.33 22.40
N TYR A 27 -12.54 -7.69 23.30
CA TYR A 27 -12.38 -7.06 24.61
C TYR A 27 -11.42 -5.90 24.49
N LEU A 28 -11.84 -4.71 24.93
CA LEU A 28 -11.03 -3.51 24.93
C LEU A 28 -10.56 -3.20 26.35
N PRO A 29 -9.27 -3.41 26.70
CA PRO A 29 -8.71 -3.01 27.98
C PRO A 29 -8.98 -1.54 28.30
N THR A 30 -9.20 -1.26 29.58
CA THR A 30 -9.49 0.09 30.08
C THR A 30 -8.34 1.05 29.76
N GLU A 31 -7.11 0.57 29.84
CA GLU A 31 -5.85 1.27 29.62
C GLU A 31 -5.73 1.84 28.20
N ILE A 32 -6.29 1.15 27.20
CA ILE A 32 -6.23 1.55 25.79
C ILE A 32 -7.53 2.20 25.29
N SER A 33 -8.56 2.29 26.13
CA SER A 33 -9.86 2.86 25.73
C SER A 33 -9.74 4.32 25.27
N ALA A 34 -8.91 5.12 25.94
CA ALA A 34 -8.69 6.52 25.57
C ALA A 34 -7.98 6.67 24.21
N LEU A 35 -7.15 5.69 23.83
CA LEU A 35 -6.51 5.66 22.52
C LEU A 35 -7.54 5.32 21.42
N VAL A 36 -8.39 4.32 21.64
CA VAL A 36 -9.44 3.94 20.69
C VAL A 36 -10.42 5.08 20.43
N GLU A 37 -10.78 5.84 21.46
CA GLU A 37 -11.70 6.98 21.35
C GLU A 37 -11.08 8.22 20.69
N ASP A 38 -9.77 8.24 20.45
CA ASP A 38 -9.12 9.39 19.84
C ASP A 38 -9.56 9.61 18.38
N VAL A 39 -9.60 10.88 17.98
CA VAL A 39 -10.04 11.31 16.65
C VAL A 39 -9.25 10.66 15.52
N TYR A 40 -7.96 10.38 15.71
CA TYR A 40 -7.13 9.73 14.69
C TYR A 40 -7.47 8.25 14.51
N ILE A 41 -7.84 7.53 15.57
CA ILE A 41 -8.30 6.15 15.46
C ILE A 41 -9.73 6.12 14.92
N GLN A 42 -10.62 6.99 15.40
CA GLN A 42 -12.01 7.08 14.92
C GLN A 42 -12.11 7.47 13.44
N ARG A 43 -11.11 8.17 12.90
CA ARG A 43 -10.98 8.46 11.46
C ARG A 43 -11.00 7.19 10.61
N LEU A 44 -10.40 6.09 11.08
CA LEU A 44 -10.32 4.82 10.35
C LEU A 44 -11.69 4.23 9.99
N ARG A 45 -12.78 4.67 10.65
CA ARG A 45 -14.16 4.29 10.32
C ARG A 45 -14.63 4.83 8.97
N ARG A 46 -13.92 5.79 8.39
CA ARG A 46 -14.26 6.45 7.13
C ARG A 46 -13.22 6.18 6.05
N ILE A 47 -12.34 5.20 6.29
CA ILE A 47 -11.34 4.72 5.34
C ILE A 47 -11.67 3.28 5.00
N SER A 48 -11.99 3.03 3.74
CA SER A 48 -12.27 1.69 3.23
C SER A 48 -11.04 0.77 3.36
N GLN A 49 -11.27 -0.46 3.83
CA GLN A 49 -10.22 -1.48 3.97
C GLN A 49 -9.64 -1.87 2.61
N THR A 50 -10.54 -2.15 1.66
CA THR A 50 -10.24 -2.70 0.33
C THR A 50 -10.58 -1.75 -0.81
N SER A 51 -10.67 -0.44 -0.53
CA SER A 51 -10.89 0.60 -1.54
C SER A 51 -12.11 0.30 -2.43
N MET A 52 -11.93 0.33 -3.75
CA MET A 52 -12.96 0.14 -4.76
C MET A 52 -13.35 -1.34 -4.95
N SER A 53 -12.83 -2.29 -4.18
CA SER A 53 -13.24 -3.70 -4.27
C SER A 53 -14.74 -3.90 -4.09
N SER A 54 -15.43 -2.99 -3.38
CA SER A 54 -16.89 -2.99 -3.24
C SER A 54 -17.66 -2.90 -4.57
N THR A 55 -17.01 -2.53 -5.68
CA THR A 55 -17.65 -2.53 -7.01
C THR A 55 -17.68 -3.91 -7.66
N ALA A 56 -16.74 -4.79 -7.31
CA ALA A 56 -16.74 -6.19 -7.72
C ALA A 56 -17.43 -7.08 -6.68
N TYR A 57 -17.29 -6.74 -5.40
CA TYR A 57 -17.84 -7.46 -4.26
C TYR A 57 -18.69 -6.50 -3.41
N PRO A 58 -20.00 -6.34 -3.70
CA PRO A 58 -20.85 -5.33 -3.07
C PRO A 58 -20.85 -5.31 -1.53
N SER A 59 -20.59 -6.46 -0.90
CA SER A 59 -20.53 -6.62 0.55
C SER A 59 -19.20 -6.18 1.18
N MET A 60 -18.14 -5.94 0.39
CA MET A 60 -16.83 -5.46 0.86
C MET A 60 -16.83 -3.97 1.20
N THR A 61 -17.62 -3.60 2.18
CA THR A 61 -17.79 -2.23 2.68
C THR A 61 -17.05 -1.96 3.99
N GLY A 62 -16.21 -2.92 4.39
CA GLY A 62 -15.43 -2.87 5.61
C GLY A 62 -14.43 -1.71 5.65
N THR A 63 -14.04 -1.34 6.87
CA THR A 63 -13.20 -0.16 7.14
C THR A 63 -11.92 -0.53 7.88
N ARG A 64 -10.90 0.32 7.80
CA ARG A 64 -9.65 0.12 8.55
C ARG A 64 -9.87 0.04 10.06
N PHE A 65 -10.93 0.67 10.59
CA PHE A 65 -11.22 0.65 12.03
C PHE A 65 -11.55 -0.74 12.56
N GLU A 66 -12.46 -1.47 11.91
CA GLU A 66 -12.85 -2.81 12.35
C GLU A 66 -11.70 -3.81 12.20
N HIS A 67 -10.91 -3.68 11.15
CA HIS A 67 -9.67 -4.42 10.96
C HIS A 67 -8.69 -4.15 12.10
N THR A 68 -8.41 -2.88 12.39
CA THR A 68 -7.50 -2.46 13.46
C THR A 68 -7.95 -2.97 14.85
N MET A 69 -9.27 -2.98 15.12
CA MET A 69 -9.83 -3.56 16.34
C MET A 69 -9.65 -5.08 16.41
N GLY A 70 -9.79 -5.78 15.28
CA GLY A 70 -9.53 -7.21 15.18
C GLY A 70 -8.05 -7.56 15.31
N THR A 71 -7.17 -6.81 14.66
CA THR A 71 -5.71 -6.94 14.80
C THR A 71 -5.28 -6.72 16.25
N MET A 72 -5.82 -5.70 16.94
CA MET A 72 -5.61 -5.49 18.38
C MET A 72 -6.03 -6.71 19.21
N HIS A 73 -7.21 -7.26 18.96
CA HIS A 73 -7.70 -8.46 19.65
C HIS A 73 -6.76 -9.66 19.44
N LEU A 74 -6.37 -9.92 18.19
CA LEU A 74 -5.46 -11.01 17.86
C LEU A 74 -4.07 -10.79 18.47
N ALA A 75 -3.61 -9.55 18.58
CA ALA A 75 -2.30 -9.20 19.13
C ALA A 75 -2.17 -9.61 20.59
N GLN A 76 -3.18 -9.28 21.39
CA GLN A 76 -3.22 -9.63 22.81
C GLN A 76 -3.24 -11.13 23.01
N ARG A 77 -4.01 -11.84 22.18
CA ARG A 77 -4.09 -13.30 22.21
C ARG A 77 -2.75 -13.92 21.79
N ALA A 78 -2.17 -13.45 20.69
CA ALA A 78 -0.89 -13.90 20.18
C ALA A 78 0.21 -13.71 21.22
N TRP A 79 0.30 -12.52 21.84
CA TRP A 79 1.25 -12.28 22.93
C TRP A 79 1.01 -13.21 24.12
N GLY A 80 -0.23 -13.40 24.55
CA GLY A 80 -0.56 -14.29 25.66
C GLY A 80 -0.14 -15.74 25.42
N TYR A 81 -0.30 -16.27 24.20
CA TYR A 81 0.19 -17.62 23.85
C TYR A 81 1.70 -17.64 23.67
N CYS A 82 2.26 -16.65 22.99
CA CYS A 82 3.70 -16.49 22.80
C CYS A 82 4.43 -16.57 24.14
N TRP A 83 3.99 -15.78 25.11
CA TRP A 83 4.53 -15.72 26.46
C TRP A 83 4.40 -17.04 27.23
N LYS A 84 3.26 -17.74 27.09
CA LYS A 84 3.00 -19.02 27.76
C LYS A 84 3.81 -20.18 27.18
N ASN A 85 4.09 -20.14 25.88
CA ASN A 85 4.84 -21.18 25.20
C ASN A 85 6.35 -21.06 25.42
N CYS A 86 6.85 -19.89 25.83
CA CYS A 86 8.26 -19.70 26.18
C CYS A 86 8.66 -20.44 27.46
N ASP A 87 9.85 -21.05 27.44
CA ASP A 87 10.49 -21.59 28.62
C ASP A 87 10.86 -20.49 29.63
N ALA A 88 11.24 -20.91 30.84
CA ALA A 88 11.51 -19.99 31.95
C ALA A 88 12.80 -19.16 31.74
N ASP A 89 13.78 -19.67 31.00
CA ASP A 89 15.07 -19.00 30.78
C ASP A 89 14.92 -17.91 29.73
N THR A 90 14.24 -18.23 28.62
CA THR A 90 13.84 -17.27 27.59
C THR A 90 12.99 -16.15 28.19
N ARG A 91 12.01 -16.46 29.04
CA ARG A 91 11.19 -15.43 29.72
C ARG A 91 12.01 -14.49 30.60
N ARG A 92 12.92 -15.03 31.42
CA ARG A 92 13.80 -14.22 32.28
C ARG A 92 14.74 -13.33 31.46
N SER A 93 15.34 -13.90 30.41
CA SER A 93 16.19 -13.16 29.48
C SER A 93 15.42 -12.03 28.78
N PHE A 94 14.21 -12.32 28.29
CA PHE A 94 13.37 -11.34 27.61
C PHE A 94 12.96 -10.20 28.53
N GLN A 95 12.53 -10.52 29.76
CA GLN A 95 12.23 -9.55 30.80
C GLN A 95 13.40 -8.61 31.07
N SER A 96 14.61 -9.16 31.18
CA SER A 96 15.82 -8.34 31.36
C SER A 96 16.03 -7.39 30.19
N ARG A 97 15.94 -7.88 28.95
CA ARG A 97 16.16 -7.05 27.74
C ARG A 97 15.12 -5.95 27.59
N VAL A 98 13.86 -6.25 27.88
CA VAL A 98 12.78 -5.25 27.88
C VAL A 98 13.01 -4.22 28.99
N ARG A 99 13.43 -4.64 30.19
CA ARG A 99 13.75 -3.67 31.25
C ARG A 99 14.92 -2.77 30.86
N ASP A 100 15.99 -3.32 30.30
CA ASP A 100 17.15 -2.57 29.85
C ASP A 100 16.72 -1.49 28.85
N PHE A 101 15.87 -1.86 27.89
CA PHE A 101 15.28 -0.93 26.93
C PHE A 101 14.46 0.18 27.59
N LEU A 102 13.74 -0.12 28.68
CA LEU A 102 12.90 0.85 29.37
C LEU A 102 13.65 1.70 30.41
N SER A 103 14.93 1.42 30.69
CA SER A 103 15.67 2.03 31.80
C SER A 103 15.84 3.56 31.73
N ASP A 104 15.92 4.16 30.54
CA ASP A 104 16.13 5.61 30.35
C ASP A 104 14.84 6.47 30.38
N VAL A 105 13.71 5.97 30.90
CA VAL A 105 12.48 6.77 31.01
C VAL A 105 12.66 7.93 32.00
N SER A 106 12.55 9.17 31.52
CA SER A 106 12.77 10.39 32.32
C SER A 106 11.59 10.82 33.19
N THR A 107 11.88 11.53 34.28
CA THR A 107 10.88 12.15 35.15
C THR A 107 10.14 13.27 34.42
N GLY A 108 8.81 13.17 34.28
CA GLY A 108 7.98 14.15 33.57
C GLY A 108 7.61 13.79 32.13
N SER A 109 8.04 12.62 31.64
CA SER A 109 7.60 12.08 30.34
C SER A 109 6.08 11.80 30.31
N ILE A 110 5.52 11.76 29.10
CA ILE A 110 4.14 11.30 28.86
C ILE A 110 3.93 9.83 29.27
N ASP A 111 5.01 9.10 29.52
CA ASP A 111 5.04 7.68 29.83
C ASP A 111 4.95 7.41 31.35
N ALA A 112 3.83 7.84 31.93
CA ALA A 112 3.58 7.68 33.36
C ALA A 112 3.43 6.21 33.77
N ARG A 113 2.75 5.40 32.94
CA ARG A 113 2.53 3.98 33.20
C ARG A 113 3.82 3.17 33.21
N THR A 114 4.74 3.37 32.25
CA THR A 114 6.03 2.65 32.27
C THR A 114 6.83 2.96 33.53
N ARG A 115 6.83 4.22 33.99
CA ARG A 115 7.51 4.57 35.25
C ARG A 115 6.89 3.88 36.45
N GLU A 116 5.57 3.80 36.51
CA GLU A 116 4.86 3.06 37.55
C GLU A 116 5.21 1.58 37.53
N TRP A 117 5.21 0.97 36.34
CA TRP A 117 5.58 -0.43 36.13
C TRP A 117 7.02 -0.74 36.59
N LEU A 118 7.96 0.17 36.34
CA LEU A 118 9.37 0.06 36.74
C LEU A 118 9.67 0.40 38.21
N ARG A 119 8.67 0.79 39.03
CA ARG A 119 8.91 1.24 40.42
C ARG A 119 9.61 0.20 41.31
N SER A 120 9.39 -1.09 41.06
CA SER A 120 10.02 -2.17 41.80
C SER A 120 10.20 -3.41 40.95
N GLU A 121 11.17 -4.23 41.32
CA GLU A 121 11.46 -5.53 40.72
C GLU A 121 10.24 -6.45 40.68
N SER A 122 9.52 -6.56 41.81
CA SER A 122 8.33 -7.38 41.94
C SER A 122 7.19 -6.88 41.05
N SER A 123 6.90 -5.56 41.10
CA SER A 123 5.88 -4.93 40.25
C SER A 123 6.15 -5.15 38.76
N PHE A 124 7.42 -5.08 38.34
CA PHE A 124 7.80 -5.29 36.96
C PHE A 124 7.51 -6.73 36.52
N ALA A 125 7.96 -7.71 37.30
CA ALA A 125 7.83 -9.13 36.97
C ALA A 125 6.37 -9.61 37.03
N GLU A 126 5.61 -9.22 38.05
CA GLU A 126 4.21 -9.63 38.24
C GLU A 126 3.29 -9.09 37.14
N ASN A 127 3.51 -7.85 36.70
CA ASN A 127 2.67 -7.21 35.68
C ASN A 127 3.19 -7.37 34.25
N PHE A 128 4.30 -8.09 34.04
CA PHE A 128 5.02 -8.10 32.77
C PHE A 128 4.14 -8.52 31.59
N GLU A 129 3.42 -9.64 31.72
CA GLU A 129 2.55 -10.14 30.65
C GLU A 129 1.47 -9.11 30.27
N GLY A 130 0.83 -8.50 31.27
CA GLY A 130 -0.25 -7.53 31.08
C GLY A 130 0.23 -6.22 30.45
N GLU A 131 1.35 -5.67 30.91
CA GLU A 131 1.90 -4.42 30.39
C GLU A 131 2.40 -4.57 28.94
N VAL A 132 3.07 -5.69 28.63
CA VAL A 132 3.45 -5.98 27.24
C VAL A 132 2.20 -6.21 26.38
N SER A 133 1.16 -6.88 26.90
CA SER A 133 -0.11 -7.04 26.20
C SER A 133 -0.76 -5.70 25.84
N ASN A 134 -0.76 -4.73 26.77
CA ASN A 134 -1.26 -3.38 26.53
C ASN A 134 -0.43 -2.62 25.50
N ALA A 135 0.91 -2.73 25.55
CA ALA A 135 1.79 -2.09 24.58
C ALA A 135 1.62 -2.67 23.16
N VAL A 136 1.52 -4.00 23.06
CA VAL A 136 1.26 -4.74 21.82
C VAL A 136 -0.12 -4.36 21.27
N ALA A 137 -1.17 -4.31 22.10
CA ALA A 137 -2.49 -3.86 21.70
C ALA A 137 -2.50 -2.41 21.18
N ALA A 138 -1.81 -1.49 21.87
CA ALA A 138 -1.68 -0.10 21.43
C ALA A 138 -0.90 0.02 20.12
N ALA A 139 0.15 -0.77 19.92
CA ALA A 139 0.88 -0.83 18.65
C ALA A 139 -0.01 -1.36 17.52
N ALA A 140 -0.83 -2.37 17.79
CA ALA A 140 -1.83 -2.90 16.87
C ALA A 140 -2.84 -1.82 16.46
N LEU A 141 -3.30 -0.98 17.39
CA LEU A 141 -4.22 0.10 17.06
C LEU A 141 -3.59 1.17 16.15
N LEU A 142 -2.28 1.35 16.25
CA LEU A 142 -1.54 2.41 15.58
C LEU A 142 -0.90 1.99 14.25
N HIS A 143 -0.80 0.70 13.95
CA HIS A 143 -0.12 0.22 12.72
C HIS A 143 -0.75 0.80 11.44
N ASP A 144 -2.07 0.91 11.43
CA ASP A 144 -2.86 1.33 10.26
C ASP A 144 -3.34 2.79 10.32
N VAL A 145 -3.04 3.51 11.41
CA VAL A 145 -3.56 4.88 11.63
C VAL A 145 -3.16 5.87 10.54
N GLY A 146 -2.04 5.59 9.87
CA GLY A 146 -1.50 6.43 8.80
C GLY A 146 -2.08 6.19 7.41
N HIS A 147 -2.99 5.21 7.22
CA HIS A 147 -3.56 4.93 5.90
C HIS A 147 -4.25 6.16 5.30
N PRO A 148 -3.98 6.50 4.02
CA PRO A 148 -4.72 7.53 3.31
C PRO A 148 -6.14 7.07 2.98
N PRO A 149 -7.02 8.00 2.57
CA PRO A 149 -8.29 7.66 1.93
C PRO A 149 -8.10 6.57 0.87
N PHE A 150 -9.01 5.62 0.78
CA PHE A 150 -8.94 4.45 -0.10
C PHE A 150 -7.69 3.58 0.10
N SER A 151 -7.10 3.61 1.30
CA SER A 151 -5.98 2.75 1.70
C SER A 151 -4.84 2.74 0.67
N HIS A 152 -4.37 1.56 0.24
CA HIS A 152 -3.26 1.47 -0.71
C HIS A 152 -3.55 2.04 -2.11
N ALA A 153 -4.81 2.22 -2.49
CA ALA A 153 -5.15 2.69 -3.85
C ALA A 153 -4.64 4.12 -4.12
N LEU A 154 -4.68 5.00 -3.11
CA LEU A 154 -4.19 6.38 -3.22
C LEU A 154 -2.81 6.57 -2.61
N GLU A 155 -2.19 5.53 -2.05
CA GLU A 155 -0.84 5.62 -1.53
C GLU A 155 0.18 6.14 -2.57
N PRO A 156 0.16 5.71 -3.85
CA PRO A 156 1.05 6.29 -4.87
C PRO A 156 0.79 7.79 -5.13
N TYR A 157 -0.48 8.22 -5.09
CA TYR A 157 -0.85 9.63 -5.28
C TYR A 157 -0.31 10.51 -4.14
N TYR A 158 -0.53 10.11 -2.89
CA TYR A 158 0.02 10.84 -1.74
C TYR A 158 1.54 10.75 -1.69
N GLU A 159 2.12 9.64 -2.14
CA GLU A 159 3.56 9.54 -2.31
C GLU A 159 4.03 10.59 -3.31
N GLU A 160 3.40 10.84 -4.48
CA GLU A 160 3.76 11.95 -5.39
C GLU A 160 3.78 13.32 -4.71
N LEU A 161 2.83 13.53 -3.80
CA LEU A 161 2.70 14.76 -3.04
C LEU A 161 3.65 14.85 -1.84
N ARG A 162 4.37 13.79 -1.50
CA ARG A 162 5.26 13.67 -0.36
C ARG A 162 6.18 14.88 -0.18
N THR A 163 6.97 15.25 -1.20
CA THR A 163 7.93 16.37 -1.08
C THR A 163 7.24 17.74 -0.94
N PRO A 164 6.24 18.10 -1.76
CA PRO A 164 5.45 19.32 -1.53
C PRO A 164 4.78 19.36 -0.15
N LEU A 165 4.17 18.26 0.28
CA LEU A 165 3.50 18.16 1.58
C LEU A 165 4.48 18.26 2.75
N PHE A 166 5.67 17.66 2.62
CA PHE A 166 6.76 17.80 3.60
C PHE A 166 7.21 19.25 3.73
N ASN A 167 7.43 19.93 2.61
CA ASN A 167 7.93 21.29 2.60
C ASN A 167 6.88 22.29 3.11
N ALA A 168 5.59 21.99 2.93
CA ALA A 168 4.49 22.81 3.43
C ALA A 168 4.32 22.71 4.96
N ALA A 169 4.70 21.58 5.57
CA ALA A 169 4.58 21.34 7.01
C ALA A 169 5.97 21.27 7.68
N SER A 170 6.49 22.43 8.12
CA SER A 170 7.81 22.55 8.76
C SER A 170 8.05 21.57 9.92
N GLU A 171 6.99 21.22 10.66
CA GLU A 171 7.02 20.28 11.76
C GLU A 171 7.16 18.82 11.30
N PHE A 172 6.48 18.45 10.20
CA PHE A 172 6.57 17.11 9.60
C PHE A 172 7.91 16.90 8.90
N SER A 173 8.44 17.92 8.21
CA SER A 173 9.81 17.92 7.68
C SER A 173 10.83 17.69 8.81
N SER A 174 10.69 18.40 9.93
CA SER A 174 11.58 18.26 11.09
C SER A 174 11.49 16.89 11.76
N PHE A 175 10.30 16.27 11.77
CA PHE A 175 10.12 14.88 12.21
C PHE A 175 10.85 13.92 11.26
N MET A 176 10.67 14.08 9.95
CA MET A 176 11.31 13.23 8.95
C MET A 176 12.82 13.34 8.94
N THR A 177 13.43 14.52 9.09
CA THR A 177 14.90 14.63 9.18
C THR A 177 15.46 13.82 10.35
N ARG A 178 14.71 13.72 11.47
CA ARG A 178 15.09 12.90 12.63
C ARG A 178 14.92 11.39 12.38
N THR A 179 13.89 11.02 11.61
CA THR A 179 13.51 9.62 11.35
C THR A 179 14.22 9.00 10.14
N ALA A 180 14.37 9.76 9.05
CA ALA A 180 14.83 9.32 7.72
C ALA A 180 16.29 8.89 7.67
N LEU A 181 17.11 9.27 8.67
CA LEU A 181 18.48 8.76 8.83
C LEU A 181 18.53 7.26 9.18
N SER A 182 17.39 6.63 9.46
CA SER A 182 17.34 5.29 10.08
C SER A 182 16.80 4.18 9.17
N THR A 183 16.02 4.46 8.11
CA THR A 183 15.41 3.40 7.27
C THR A 183 15.00 3.87 5.87
N PRO A 184 15.69 3.44 4.79
CA PRO A 184 15.41 3.92 3.43
C PRO A 184 14.21 3.26 2.71
N ARG A 185 13.35 2.47 3.37
CA ARG A 185 12.27 1.69 2.72
C ARG A 185 10.92 1.68 3.47
N LEU A 186 10.55 2.77 4.14
CA LEU A 186 9.21 2.85 4.77
C LEU A 186 8.14 3.20 3.73
N GLN A 187 6.97 2.58 3.87
CA GLN A 187 5.77 2.92 3.09
C GLN A 187 5.18 4.25 3.56
N PHE A 188 4.37 4.90 2.73
CA PHE A 188 3.84 6.23 3.03
C PHE A 188 2.98 6.19 4.31
N HIS A 189 2.08 5.21 4.40
CA HIS A 189 1.18 5.09 5.55
C HIS A 189 1.94 4.81 6.86
N GLU A 190 3.05 4.07 6.84
CA GLU A 190 3.89 3.86 8.02
C GLU A 190 4.46 5.19 8.54
N ILE A 191 4.95 6.02 7.63
CA ILE A 191 5.52 7.33 7.94
C ILE A 191 4.48 8.27 8.52
N VAL A 192 3.29 8.31 7.92
CA VAL A 192 2.16 9.08 8.43
C VAL A 192 1.73 8.53 9.79
N GLY A 193 1.67 7.21 9.95
CA GLY A 193 1.29 6.56 11.21
C GLY A 193 2.22 6.98 12.34
N MET A 194 3.53 7.01 12.09
CA MET A 194 4.53 7.52 13.05
C MET A 194 4.34 9.00 13.37
N TYR A 195 3.99 9.81 12.37
CA TYR A 195 3.69 11.23 12.58
C TYR A 195 2.44 11.42 13.43
N ILE A 196 1.32 10.77 13.11
CA ILE A 196 0.10 10.77 13.92
C ILE A 196 0.39 10.33 15.35
N THR A 197 1.14 9.24 15.50
CA THR A 197 1.56 8.71 16.80
C THR A 197 2.30 9.76 17.64
N SER A 198 3.14 10.59 17.01
CA SER A 198 3.86 11.69 17.68
C SER A 198 2.94 12.85 18.13
N LYS A 199 1.71 12.93 17.61
CA LYS A 199 0.72 13.98 17.91
C LYS A 199 -0.31 13.58 18.94
N LEU A 200 -0.33 12.31 19.36
CA LEU A 200 -1.33 11.82 20.30
C LEU A 200 -1.25 12.59 21.62
N PRO A 201 -2.40 13.04 22.16
CA PRO A 201 -2.43 13.79 23.40
C PRO A 201 -2.09 12.85 24.57
N ARG A 202 -1.47 13.41 25.62
CA ARG A 202 -1.06 12.65 26.82
C ARG A 202 -2.16 11.75 27.39
N ARG A 203 -3.41 12.23 27.39
CA ARG A 203 -4.57 11.47 27.90
C ARG A 203 -4.80 10.13 27.20
N CYS A 204 -4.35 9.98 25.95
CA CYS A 204 -4.54 8.75 25.18
C CYS A 204 -3.45 7.71 25.45
N VAL A 205 -2.32 8.12 26.05
CA VAL A 205 -1.11 7.29 26.17
C VAL A 205 -0.62 7.13 27.61
N GLN A 206 -1.12 7.93 28.55
CA GLN A 206 -0.65 7.98 29.93
C GLN A 206 -0.83 6.67 30.70
N ASP A 207 -1.81 5.86 30.31
CA ASP A 207 -2.20 4.60 30.95
C ASP A 207 -1.59 3.38 30.22
N ILE A 208 -0.78 3.60 29.18
CA ILE A 208 -0.16 2.57 28.33
C ILE A 208 1.37 2.62 28.55
N PRO A 209 2.09 1.48 28.51
CA PRO A 209 3.55 1.46 28.44
C PRO A 209 4.07 2.11 27.15
N TRP A 210 4.13 3.44 27.14
CA TRP A 210 4.22 4.22 25.91
C TRP A 210 5.57 4.06 25.23
N LYS A 211 6.67 4.02 25.98
CA LYS A 211 7.99 3.79 25.40
C LYS A 211 8.12 2.41 24.77
N LEU A 212 7.54 1.37 25.38
CA LEU A 212 7.51 0.04 24.76
C LEU A 212 6.70 0.05 23.47
N THR A 213 5.50 0.67 23.51
CA THR A 213 4.63 0.84 22.35
C THR A 213 5.36 1.54 21.19
N LEU A 214 6.05 2.65 21.47
CA LEU A 214 6.88 3.35 20.50
C LEU A 214 8.02 2.48 19.97
N GLY A 215 8.68 1.69 20.83
CA GLY A 215 9.71 0.75 20.42
C GLY A 215 9.23 -0.32 19.45
N ILE A 216 7.95 -0.73 19.53
CA ILE A 216 7.32 -1.69 18.62
C ILE A 216 7.00 -1.03 17.27
N ILE A 217 6.45 0.20 17.27
CA ILE A 217 6.00 0.88 16.05
C ILE A 217 7.20 1.44 15.27
N MET A 218 8.10 2.13 15.97
CA MET A 218 9.18 2.90 15.36
C MET A 218 10.25 1.97 14.77
N PRO A 219 10.94 2.37 13.69
CA PRO A 219 12.05 1.61 13.14
C PRO A 219 13.18 1.44 14.17
N SER A 220 13.64 0.20 14.36
CA SER A 220 14.77 -0.11 15.22
C SER A 220 16.08 -0.13 14.43
N ARG A 221 17.18 0.25 15.09
CA ARG A 221 18.55 0.04 14.57
C ARG A 221 18.99 -1.42 14.69
N ASP A 222 18.36 -2.16 15.59
CA ASP A 222 18.57 -3.59 15.79
C ASP A 222 17.25 -4.34 15.50
N PRO A 223 17.08 -4.88 14.28
CA PRO A 223 15.86 -5.61 13.89
C PRO A 223 15.69 -6.94 14.65
N ASN A 224 16.72 -7.40 15.35
CA ASN A 224 16.75 -8.66 16.09
C ASN A 224 16.74 -8.46 17.61
N SER A 225 16.48 -7.23 18.08
CA SER A 225 16.28 -6.96 19.50
C SER A 225 14.99 -7.59 20.05
N ALA A 226 14.92 -7.76 21.38
CA ALA A 226 13.73 -8.23 22.08
C ALA A 226 12.47 -7.41 21.76
N VAL A 227 12.59 -6.08 21.68
CA VAL A 227 11.46 -5.20 21.34
C VAL A 227 11.06 -5.34 19.87
N SER A 228 12.05 -5.49 18.97
CA SER A 228 11.78 -5.74 17.55
C SER A 228 11.07 -7.08 17.32
N ALA A 229 11.30 -8.10 18.16
CA ALA A 229 10.57 -9.35 18.10
C ALA A 229 9.06 -9.19 18.36
N LEU A 230 8.65 -8.25 19.22
CA LEU A 230 7.23 -7.93 19.40
C LEU A 230 6.61 -7.35 18.12
N LYS A 231 7.37 -6.55 17.34
CA LYS A 231 6.92 -6.06 16.03
C LYS A 231 6.68 -7.20 15.04
N LYS A 232 7.47 -8.28 15.09
CA LYS A 232 7.32 -9.46 14.21
C LYS A 232 5.99 -10.20 14.40
N ILE A 233 5.26 -9.97 15.51
CA ILE A 233 3.88 -10.46 15.70
C ILE A 233 2.93 -9.84 14.65
N PHE A 234 3.17 -8.58 14.29
CA PHE A 234 2.34 -7.77 13.38
C PHE A 234 2.89 -7.66 11.97
N SER A 235 4.18 -7.91 11.80
CA SER A 235 4.92 -7.59 10.59
C SER A 235 5.79 -8.78 10.20
N GLY A 236 5.28 -9.61 9.31
CA GLY A 236 5.96 -10.75 8.72
C GLY A 236 5.13 -11.35 7.59
N ASP A 237 5.51 -12.53 7.13
CA ASP A 237 4.72 -13.24 6.10
C ASP A 237 3.51 -13.97 6.68
N VAL A 238 3.57 -14.25 7.98
CA VAL A 238 2.56 -14.93 8.78
C VAL A 238 2.44 -14.14 10.08
N ASP A 239 1.60 -13.10 10.04
CA ASP A 239 1.37 -12.18 11.15
C ASP A 239 -0.12 -12.03 11.44
N ILE A 240 -0.42 -11.37 12.56
CA ILE A 240 -1.81 -11.18 13.00
C ILE A 240 -2.60 -10.19 12.12
N ASP A 241 -1.91 -9.27 11.43
CA ASP A 241 -2.51 -8.32 10.50
C ASP A 241 -3.16 -9.11 9.35
N ARG A 242 -2.37 -9.98 8.70
CA ARG A 242 -2.86 -10.94 7.71
C ARG A 242 -3.93 -11.85 8.26
N LEU A 243 -3.76 -12.31 9.49
CA LEU A 243 -4.74 -13.20 10.11
C LEU A 243 -6.11 -12.54 10.27
N ASP A 244 -6.18 -11.23 10.58
CA ASP A 244 -7.44 -10.50 10.59
C ASP A 244 -7.97 -10.28 9.18
N TYR A 245 -7.21 -9.59 8.31
CA TYR A 245 -7.78 -9.13 7.04
C TYR A 245 -8.16 -10.30 6.13
N LEU A 246 -7.43 -11.42 6.14
CA LEU A 246 -7.79 -12.56 5.29
C LEU A 246 -9.13 -13.15 5.69
N GLN A 247 -9.42 -13.25 6.99
CA GLN A 247 -10.70 -13.76 7.47
C GLN A 247 -11.82 -12.72 7.27
N ARG A 248 -11.53 -11.45 7.56
CA ARG A 248 -12.48 -10.34 7.46
C ARG A 248 -12.89 -10.08 6.02
N ASP A 249 -11.92 -9.95 5.14
CA ASP A 249 -12.18 -9.70 3.73
C ASP A 249 -12.80 -10.92 3.06
N ASN A 250 -12.45 -12.15 3.46
CA ASN A 250 -13.15 -13.34 3.01
C ASN A 250 -14.64 -13.31 3.38
N HIS A 251 -14.93 -13.06 4.67
CA HIS A 251 -16.31 -12.91 5.15
C HIS A 251 -17.08 -11.85 4.37
N ASN A 252 -16.46 -10.69 4.16
CA ASN A 252 -17.06 -9.56 3.45
C ASN A 252 -17.16 -9.77 1.93
N ALA A 253 -16.26 -10.53 1.32
CA ALA A 253 -16.29 -10.87 -0.10
C ALA A 253 -17.30 -11.99 -0.40
N GLY A 254 -17.72 -12.75 0.63
CA GLY A 254 -18.57 -13.93 0.46
C GLY A 254 -17.85 -15.07 -0.26
N THR A 255 -16.53 -15.12 -0.17
CA THR A 255 -15.72 -16.17 -0.81
C THR A 255 -15.63 -17.42 0.07
N THR A 256 -15.12 -18.52 -0.49
CA THR A 256 -14.80 -19.75 0.28
C THR A 256 -13.33 -19.82 0.68
N TYR A 257 -12.48 -18.92 0.14
CA TYR A 257 -11.04 -18.85 0.39
C TYR A 257 -10.74 -17.77 1.44
N GLY A 258 -9.84 -18.05 2.39
CA GLY A 258 -9.57 -17.21 3.58
C GLY A 258 -10.17 -17.76 4.88
N SER A 259 -10.73 -18.98 4.85
CA SER A 259 -11.08 -19.72 6.07
C SER A 259 -9.79 -20.30 6.64
N LEU A 260 -9.33 -19.76 7.76
CA LEU A 260 -8.04 -20.11 8.36
C LEU A 260 -8.24 -20.80 9.71
N ASP A 261 -7.33 -21.72 10.04
CA ASP A 261 -7.19 -22.23 11.41
C ASP A 261 -6.39 -21.22 12.27
N ALA A 262 -7.02 -20.07 12.52
CA ALA A 262 -6.43 -18.98 13.28
C ALA A 262 -6.08 -19.38 14.72
N GLU A 263 -6.89 -20.23 15.34
CA GLU A 263 -6.64 -20.74 16.69
C GLU A 263 -5.36 -21.56 16.76
N ARG A 264 -5.09 -22.42 15.78
CA ARG A 264 -3.86 -23.21 15.75
C ARG A 264 -2.60 -22.36 15.57
N LEU A 265 -2.68 -21.31 14.77
CA LEU A 265 -1.59 -20.33 14.62
C LEU A 265 -1.34 -19.60 15.95
N LEU A 266 -2.40 -19.06 16.57
CA LEU A 266 -2.31 -18.37 17.85
C LEU A 266 -1.77 -19.28 18.95
N TYR A 267 -2.22 -20.54 19.04
CA TYR A 267 -1.76 -21.46 20.09
C TYR A 267 -0.32 -21.92 19.94
N SER A 268 0.23 -21.84 18.73
CA SER A 268 1.57 -22.34 18.43
C SER A 268 2.58 -21.23 18.22
N ILE A 269 2.21 -19.96 18.40
CA ILE A 269 3.16 -18.85 18.31
C ILE A 269 4.14 -18.93 19.49
N GLU A 270 5.42 -18.73 19.21
CA GLU A 270 6.51 -18.89 20.17
C GLU A 270 7.55 -17.77 19.98
N LEU A 271 8.16 -17.33 21.07
CA LEU A 271 9.30 -16.41 21.07
C LEU A 271 10.56 -17.20 21.45
N HIS A 272 11.59 -17.04 20.64
CA HIS A 272 12.89 -17.70 20.78
C HIS A 272 14.03 -16.69 20.67
N VAL A 273 15.19 -17.09 21.18
CA VAL A 273 16.44 -16.34 21.04
C VAL A 273 17.55 -17.29 20.57
N GLU A 274 18.11 -17.02 19.39
CA GLU A 274 19.20 -17.79 18.79
C GLU A 274 20.41 -16.88 18.64
N GLU A 275 21.56 -17.24 19.21
CA GLU A 275 22.81 -16.44 19.13
C GLU A 275 22.65 -14.96 19.57
N GLY A 276 21.68 -14.69 20.46
CA GLY A 276 21.36 -13.34 20.93
C GLY A 276 20.35 -12.59 20.08
N GLU A 277 19.89 -13.17 18.97
CA GLU A 277 18.86 -12.62 18.09
C GLU A 277 17.47 -13.11 18.49
N TRP A 278 16.57 -12.17 18.78
CA TRP A 278 15.19 -12.46 19.15
C TRP A 278 14.29 -12.59 17.94
N THR A 279 13.45 -13.62 17.94
CA THR A 279 12.47 -13.81 16.88
C THR A 279 11.20 -14.48 17.37
N VAL A 280 10.13 -14.25 16.62
CA VAL A 280 8.84 -14.92 16.79
C VAL A 280 8.64 -15.86 15.61
N GLY A 281 7.99 -16.98 15.86
CA GLY A 281 7.68 -18.00 14.87
C GLY A 281 6.64 -18.96 15.40
N TYR A 282 6.51 -20.13 14.76
CA TYR A 282 5.46 -21.08 15.09
C TYR A 282 6.04 -22.47 15.38
N GLY A 283 5.53 -23.15 16.40
CA GLY A 283 5.90 -24.54 16.67
C GLY A 283 5.56 -25.46 15.49
N LEU A 284 6.33 -26.54 15.31
CA LEU A 284 6.22 -27.49 14.19
C LEU A 284 4.80 -28.02 13.96
N ARG A 285 3.99 -28.09 15.02
CA ARG A 285 2.59 -28.53 14.94
C ARG A 285 1.68 -27.56 14.17
N ALA A 286 2.04 -26.29 14.05
CA ALA A 286 1.27 -25.31 13.28
C ALA A 286 1.67 -25.24 11.80
N ARG A 287 2.65 -26.02 11.35
CA ARG A 287 3.13 -26.01 9.95
C ARG A 287 1.99 -26.01 8.93
N SER A 288 1.00 -26.90 9.09
CA SER A 288 -0.12 -26.99 8.15
C SER A 288 -1.01 -25.73 8.14
N ALA A 289 -1.18 -25.06 9.29
CA ALA A 289 -1.94 -23.82 9.39
C ALA A 289 -1.15 -22.64 8.80
N VAL A 290 0.17 -22.65 8.94
CA VAL A 290 1.06 -21.68 8.31
C VAL A 290 1.03 -21.83 6.79
N GLU A 291 1.13 -23.07 6.29
CA GLU A 291 0.99 -23.40 4.86
C GLU A 291 -0.38 -22.93 4.33
N ASP A 292 -1.47 -23.27 5.03
CA ASP A 292 -2.82 -22.83 4.63
C ASP A 292 -2.94 -21.30 4.60
N LEU A 293 -2.39 -20.55 5.59
CA LEU A 293 -2.42 -19.09 5.57
C LEU A 293 -1.73 -18.51 4.34
N LEU A 294 -0.55 -18.99 3.99
CA LEU A 294 0.18 -18.54 2.80
C LEU A 294 -0.58 -18.87 1.52
N PHE A 295 -1.22 -20.04 1.45
CA PHE A 295 -2.06 -20.44 0.33
C PHE A 295 -3.32 -19.56 0.21
N GLN A 296 -4.06 -19.34 1.30
CA GLN A 296 -5.24 -18.47 1.31
C GLN A 296 -4.88 -17.03 0.98
N ARG A 297 -3.72 -16.53 1.43
CA ARG A 297 -3.21 -15.21 1.05
C ARG A 297 -3.01 -15.11 -0.47
N ASN A 298 -2.38 -16.13 -1.07
CA ASN A 298 -2.19 -16.19 -2.52
C ASN A 298 -3.53 -16.20 -3.28
N GLN A 299 -4.54 -16.90 -2.76
CA GLN A 299 -5.90 -16.92 -3.32
C GLN A 299 -6.61 -15.58 -3.14
N TYR A 300 -6.51 -14.95 -1.97
CA TYR A 300 -7.05 -13.62 -1.71
C TYR A 300 -6.51 -12.59 -2.70
N TYR A 301 -5.19 -12.58 -2.92
CA TYR A 301 -4.60 -11.69 -3.92
C TYR A 301 -5.14 -11.96 -5.32
N ARG A 302 -5.30 -13.24 -5.68
CA ARG A 302 -5.82 -13.64 -7.00
C ARG A 302 -7.21 -13.11 -7.27
N TRP A 303 -8.12 -13.37 -6.34
CA TRP A 303 -9.54 -13.24 -6.60
C TRP A 303 -10.07 -11.89 -6.14
N VAL A 304 -9.56 -11.38 -5.02
CA VAL A 304 -10.11 -10.20 -4.36
C VAL A 304 -9.22 -8.98 -4.60
N ALA A 305 -7.98 -8.99 -4.10
CA ALA A 305 -7.14 -7.80 -4.15
C ALA A 305 -6.80 -7.38 -5.60
N PHE A 306 -6.57 -8.35 -6.49
CA PHE A 306 -6.21 -8.12 -7.89
C PHE A 306 -7.33 -8.45 -8.86
N HIS A 307 -8.59 -8.42 -8.39
CA HIS A 307 -9.73 -8.50 -9.28
C HIS A 307 -9.63 -7.40 -10.36
N PRO A 308 -9.70 -7.71 -11.67
CA PRO A 308 -9.45 -6.74 -12.74
C PRO A 308 -10.29 -5.47 -12.64
N HIS A 309 -11.56 -5.58 -12.24
CA HIS A 309 -12.42 -4.40 -12.03
C HIS A 309 -12.01 -3.54 -10.83
N ALA A 310 -11.53 -4.15 -9.74
CA ALA A 310 -11.08 -3.41 -8.57
C ALA A 310 -9.78 -2.67 -8.89
N VAL A 311 -8.84 -3.34 -9.56
CA VAL A 311 -7.59 -2.75 -10.06
C VAL A 311 -7.88 -1.58 -11.01
N ALA A 312 -8.77 -1.77 -11.98
CA ALA A 312 -9.17 -0.72 -12.91
C ALA A 312 -9.70 0.53 -12.19
N LEU A 313 -10.64 0.35 -11.27
CA LEU A 313 -11.27 1.47 -10.57
C LEU A 313 -10.34 2.15 -9.56
N ASN A 314 -9.45 1.40 -8.90
CA ASN A 314 -8.40 2.00 -8.08
C ASN A 314 -7.46 2.89 -8.92
N THR A 315 -7.07 2.42 -10.12
CA THR A 315 -6.27 3.20 -11.06
C THR A 315 -7.03 4.41 -11.59
N ILE A 316 -8.30 4.25 -11.96
CA ILE A 316 -9.17 5.35 -12.44
C ILE A 316 -9.33 6.42 -11.36
N LEU A 317 -9.61 6.03 -10.11
CA LEU A 317 -9.73 6.94 -8.97
C LEU A 317 -8.46 7.77 -8.80
N ARG A 318 -7.30 7.10 -8.80
CA ARG A 318 -5.99 7.76 -8.71
C ARG A 318 -5.77 8.72 -9.87
N LEU A 319 -5.98 8.26 -11.11
CA LEU A 319 -5.79 9.10 -12.31
C LEU A 319 -6.75 10.29 -12.33
N ALA A 320 -7.98 10.15 -11.82
CA ALA A 320 -8.92 11.26 -11.71
C ALA A 320 -8.35 12.39 -10.84
N LEU A 321 -7.76 12.05 -9.69
CA LEU A 321 -7.11 13.01 -8.79
C LEU A 321 -5.85 13.61 -9.42
N GLU A 322 -5.01 12.78 -10.04
CA GLU A 322 -3.79 13.26 -10.71
C GLU A 322 -4.09 14.21 -11.87
N THR A 323 -5.09 13.90 -12.69
CA THR A 323 -5.53 14.76 -13.80
C THR A 323 -6.13 16.05 -13.26
N HIS A 324 -6.99 15.98 -12.24
CA HIS A 324 -7.50 17.16 -11.55
C HIS A 324 -6.37 18.07 -11.07
N ASP A 325 -5.39 17.51 -10.37
CA ASP A 325 -4.27 18.27 -9.84
C ASP A 325 -3.41 18.87 -10.95
N THR A 326 -3.20 18.15 -12.05
CA THR A 326 -2.47 18.66 -13.21
C THR A 326 -3.18 19.88 -13.82
N ILE A 327 -4.50 19.78 -14.00
CA ILE A 327 -5.36 20.87 -14.50
C ILE A 327 -5.30 22.08 -13.56
N VAL A 328 -5.40 21.83 -12.26
CA VAL A 328 -5.48 22.87 -11.25
C VAL A 328 -4.12 23.53 -10.98
N ARG A 329 -3.00 22.81 -11.12
CA ARG A 329 -1.63 23.32 -10.98
C ARG A 329 -1.08 23.99 -12.23
N ALA A 330 -1.66 23.74 -13.40
CA ALA A 330 -1.20 24.34 -14.65
C ALA A 330 -1.16 25.87 -14.48
N PRO A 331 0.00 26.52 -14.64
CA PRO A 331 0.08 27.95 -14.50
C PRO A 331 -0.79 28.57 -15.60
N ARG A 332 -1.66 29.52 -15.24
CA ARG A 332 -2.46 30.33 -16.19
C ARG A 332 -1.59 31.22 -17.10
N THR A 333 -0.29 30.97 -17.17
CA THR A 333 0.72 31.79 -17.84
C THR A 333 0.69 31.72 -19.37
N ALA A 334 -0.09 30.81 -19.97
CA ALA A 334 -0.34 30.84 -21.42
C ALA A 334 -1.26 32.00 -21.86
N LEU A 335 -1.82 32.78 -20.93
CA LEU A 335 -2.71 33.92 -21.24
C LEU A 335 -2.10 35.30 -21.00
N THR A 336 -0.88 35.38 -20.46
CA THR A 336 -0.22 36.67 -20.19
C THR A 336 0.59 37.22 -21.36
N GLU A 337 0.99 36.40 -22.34
CA GLU A 337 1.71 36.89 -23.53
C GLU A 337 0.80 37.50 -24.62
N ILE A 338 -0.53 37.53 -24.43
CA ILE A 338 -1.48 38.13 -25.38
C ILE A 338 -2.06 39.47 -24.86
N LYS A 339 -1.73 39.91 -23.64
CA LYS A 339 -2.25 41.17 -23.06
C LYS A 339 -1.20 42.23 -22.72
N GLU A 340 -0.06 42.24 -23.42
CA GLU A 340 0.75 43.46 -23.54
C GLU A 340 0.17 44.40 -24.62
N SER A 341 -1.06 44.86 -24.43
CA SER A 341 -1.59 46.04 -25.13
C SER A 341 -2.84 46.63 -24.47
N SER A 342 -2.90 46.67 -23.14
CA SER A 342 -3.83 47.60 -22.47
C SER A 342 -3.51 47.72 -20.99
N GLN A 343 -3.06 48.92 -20.62
CA GLN A 343 -2.90 49.37 -19.25
C GLN A 343 -4.19 49.12 -18.44
N THR A 344 -4.12 48.23 -17.45
CA THR A 344 -4.92 48.36 -16.23
C THR A 344 -4.14 47.80 -15.05
N GLN A 345 -3.88 48.68 -14.09
CA GLN A 345 -3.25 48.40 -12.82
C GLN A 345 -4.12 47.48 -11.96
N GLY A 346 -3.47 46.59 -11.21
CA GLY A 346 -3.97 46.14 -9.91
C GLY A 346 -4.78 44.85 -9.88
N VAL A 347 -4.15 43.71 -10.19
CA VAL A 347 -4.48 42.46 -9.49
C VAL A 347 -3.19 41.94 -8.90
N ALA A 348 -3.09 42.08 -7.58
CA ALA A 348 -1.93 41.65 -6.84
C ALA A 348 -1.72 40.15 -7.01
N ASP A 349 -0.55 39.80 -7.51
CA ASP A 349 0.07 38.50 -7.42
C ASP A 349 0.32 38.23 -5.93
N ARG A 350 -0.69 37.68 -5.25
CA ARG A 350 -0.62 37.22 -3.86
C ARG A 350 -0.95 35.73 -3.85
N ASP A 351 0.02 34.95 -3.45
CA ASP A 351 -0.09 33.56 -3.00
C ASP A 351 -0.49 32.52 -4.06
N ALA A 352 0.50 32.10 -4.86
CA ALA A 352 0.54 30.73 -5.40
C ALA A 352 0.87 29.70 -4.29
N GLY A 353 0.13 29.78 -3.17
CA GLY A 353 0.19 28.90 -2.01
C GLY A 353 -0.92 27.83 -2.01
N PRO A 354 -0.96 26.94 -1.00
CA PRO A 354 -1.69 25.64 -0.97
C PRO A 354 -3.24 25.71 -0.97
N SER A 355 -3.84 26.80 -1.42
CA SER A 355 -5.28 27.07 -1.33
C SER A 355 -6.19 26.22 -2.24
N ARG A 356 -5.63 25.40 -3.15
CA ARG A 356 -6.42 24.51 -4.03
C ARG A 356 -6.46 23.04 -3.61
N PHE A 357 -5.74 22.66 -2.54
CA PHE A 357 -5.67 21.29 -2.00
C PHE A 357 -6.42 21.11 -0.68
N SER A 358 -7.17 22.11 -0.22
CA SER A 358 -7.57 22.25 1.19
C SER A 358 -8.29 21.04 1.80
N ASN A 359 -9.03 20.25 1.01
CA ASN A 359 -9.76 19.08 1.50
C ASN A 359 -8.93 17.78 1.55
N LEU A 360 -7.88 17.65 0.73
CA LEU A 360 -7.01 16.46 0.68
C LEU A 360 -5.62 16.71 1.27
N ASP A 361 -5.32 17.95 1.63
CA ASP A 361 -4.08 18.30 2.29
C ASP A 361 -4.04 17.69 3.70
N TYR A 362 -3.28 16.61 3.76
CA TYR A 362 -3.05 15.78 4.93
C TYR A 362 -2.19 16.48 6.02
N PHE A 363 -1.43 17.52 5.68
CA PHE A 363 -0.33 17.99 6.52
C PHE A 363 -0.33 19.49 6.82
N SER A 364 -0.97 20.34 6.01
CA SER A 364 -0.85 21.80 6.17
C SER A 364 -1.77 22.42 7.22
N GLY A 365 -2.67 21.64 7.84
CA GLY A 365 -3.43 22.05 9.03
C GLY A 365 -4.25 23.35 8.90
N SER A 366 -4.50 23.84 7.68
CA SER A 366 -5.15 25.12 7.43
C SER A 366 -6.41 24.92 6.59
N TYR A 367 -7.53 24.66 7.28
CA TYR A 367 -8.87 24.83 6.73
C TYR A 367 -9.47 26.11 7.28
N GLY A 368 -9.80 27.08 6.41
CA GLY A 368 -10.49 28.31 6.82
C GLY A 368 -9.73 29.23 7.80
N GLY A 369 -8.39 29.23 7.78
CA GLY A 369 -7.59 30.20 8.55
C GLY A 369 -7.46 29.92 10.05
N ARG A 370 -7.88 28.75 10.54
CA ARG A 370 -7.57 28.27 11.90
C ARG A 370 -6.60 27.10 11.80
N SER A 371 -5.52 27.14 12.60
CA SER A 371 -4.60 26.02 12.76
C SER A 371 -5.29 24.93 13.57
N ASP A 372 -5.97 23.99 12.91
CA ASP A 372 -6.60 22.88 13.59
C ASP A 372 -5.70 21.64 13.52
N ARG A 373 -5.16 21.23 14.68
CA ARG A 373 -4.33 20.03 14.80
C ARG A 373 -5.10 18.76 14.43
N SER A 374 -6.44 18.79 14.39
CA SER A 374 -7.28 17.66 13.99
C SER A 374 -7.65 17.63 12.50
N HIS A 375 -7.16 18.54 11.64
CA HIS A 375 -7.51 18.51 10.21
C HIS A 375 -7.22 17.15 9.55
N LEU A 376 -6.07 16.55 9.89
CA LEU A 376 -5.70 15.20 9.46
C LEU A 376 -6.73 14.12 9.88
N ALA A 377 -7.40 14.30 11.02
CA ALA A 377 -8.47 13.39 11.49
C ALA A 377 -9.73 13.44 10.61
N HIS A 378 -9.86 14.45 9.75
CA HIS A 378 -11.02 14.68 8.88
C HIS A 378 -10.77 14.28 7.42
N VAL A 379 -9.52 14.05 7.01
CA VAL A 379 -9.24 13.61 5.63
C VAL A 379 -9.53 12.12 5.48
N ASP A 380 -10.53 11.74 4.71
CA ASP A 380 -11.03 10.36 4.56
C ASP A 380 -11.59 10.11 3.14
N ASP A 381 -12.21 8.95 2.90
CA ASP A 381 -12.76 8.59 1.58
C ASP A 381 -13.77 9.62 1.06
N SER A 382 -14.54 10.24 1.96
CA SER A 382 -15.54 11.26 1.58
C SER A 382 -14.88 12.54 1.10
N SER A 383 -13.71 12.87 1.65
CA SER A 383 -12.92 14.05 1.24
C SER A 383 -12.48 13.93 -0.22
N VAL A 384 -12.11 12.72 -0.66
CA VAL A 384 -11.74 12.43 -2.06
C VAL A 384 -12.94 12.56 -2.99
N TYR A 385 -14.08 11.99 -2.61
CA TYR A 385 -15.29 12.14 -3.41
C TYR A 385 -15.76 13.59 -3.50
N GLU A 386 -15.65 14.36 -2.44
CA GLU A 386 -15.95 15.79 -2.46
C GLU A 386 -15.01 16.56 -3.41
N GLN A 387 -13.70 16.27 -3.37
CA GLN A 387 -12.73 16.87 -4.28
C GLN A 387 -13.10 16.60 -5.74
N LEU A 388 -13.44 15.36 -6.09
CA LEU A 388 -13.84 14.99 -7.45
C LEU A 388 -15.14 15.68 -7.88
N ARG A 389 -16.14 15.77 -7.00
CA ARG A 389 -17.41 16.46 -7.30
C ARG A 389 -17.20 17.97 -7.52
N ARG A 390 -16.36 18.60 -6.70
CA ARG A 390 -15.98 20.01 -6.89
C ARG A 390 -15.25 20.21 -8.22
N GLY A 391 -14.30 19.33 -8.54
CA GLY A 391 -13.62 19.37 -9.84
C GLY A 391 -14.60 19.27 -11.01
N LEU A 392 -15.63 18.41 -10.91
CA LEU A 392 -16.67 18.29 -11.95
C LEU A 392 -17.52 19.56 -12.08
N SER A 393 -17.86 20.24 -10.99
CA SER A 393 -18.60 21.52 -11.06
C SER A 393 -17.77 22.64 -11.70
N ASP A 394 -16.46 22.61 -11.50
CA ASP A 394 -15.54 23.67 -11.93
C ASP A 394 -15.22 23.61 -13.44
N ILE A 395 -15.57 22.52 -14.15
CA ILE A 395 -15.32 22.38 -15.61
C ILE A 395 -15.88 23.57 -16.39
N SER A 396 -17.09 24.04 -16.06
CA SER A 396 -17.70 25.19 -16.73
C SER A 396 -16.98 26.52 -16.50
N ASP A 397 -16.27 26.63 -15.37
CA ASP A 397 -15.44 27.78 -15.04
C ASP A 397 -14.06 27.68 -15.73
N TRP A 398 -13.56 26.47 -15.93
CA TRP A 398 -12.35 26.22 -16.72
C TRP A 398 -12.51 26.69 -18.16
N ASP A 399 -13.64 26.36 -18.80
CA ASP A 399 -13.93 26.82 -20.17
C ASP A 399 -13.97 28.34 -20.30
N ARG A 400 -14.58 29.02 -19.33
CA ARG A 400 -14.69 30.50 -19.33
C ARG A 400 -13.36 31.22 -19.09
N ALA A 401 -12.40 30.55 -18.44
CA ALA A 401 -11.12 31.15 -18.05
C ALA A 401 -9.95 30.82 -18.99
N GLY A 402 -10.20 30.24 -20.17
CA GLY A 402 -9.14 29.73 -21.04
C GLY A 402 -8.35 28.60 -20.38
N GLY A 403 -9.07 27.69 -19.71
CA GLY A 403 -8.54 26.57 -18.94
C GLY A 403 -7.86 25.49 -19.79
N PRO A 404 -7.61 24.29 -19.22
CA PRO A 404 -6.92 23.20 -19.91
C PRO A 404 -7.61 22.81 -21.23
N PRO A 405 -6.88 22.16 -22.17
CA PRO A 405 -7.46 21.67 -23.41
C PRO A 405 -8.71 20.83 -23.18
N ILE A 406 -9.72 20.97 -24.05
CA ILE A 406 -11.02 20.30 -23.93
C ILE A 406 -10.90 18.78 -23.75
N TYR A 407 -9.88 18.16 -24.36
CA TYR A 407 -9.59 16.74 -24.21
C TYR A 407 -9.23 16.36 -22.75
N GLU A 408 -8.37 17.14 -22.08
CA GLU A 408 -7.98 16.87 -20.68
C GLU A 408 -9.17 17.09 -19.72
N GLN A 409 -10.03 18.07 -20.01
CA GLN A 409 -11.29 18.26 -19.27
C GLN A 409 -12.22 17.05 -19.41
N ARG A 410 -12.43 16.57 -20.64
CA ARG A 410 -13.26 15.40 -20.93
C ARG A 410 -12.69 14.12 -20.32
N ARG A 411 -11.36 13.96 -20.35
CA ARG A 411 -10.66 12.86 -19.69
C ARG A 411 -10.90 12.88 -18.18
N PHE A 412 -10.73 14.05 -17.53
CA PHE A 412 -11.03 14.20 -16.11
C PHE A 412 -12.50 13.87 -15.79
N ALA A 413 -13.45 14.41 -16.56
CA ALA A 413 -14.88 14.15 -16.37
C ALA A 413 -15.21 12.65 -16.45
N ALA A 414 -14.64 11.95 -17.44
CA ALA A 414 -14.81 10.51 -17.60
C ALA A 414 -14.24 9.72 -16.41
N LEU A 415 -13.01 10.02 -15.99
CA LEU A 415 -12.35 9.38 -14.84
C LEU A 415 -13.10 9.63 -13.52
N ALA A 416 -13.43 10.88 -13.24
CA ALA A 416 -14.11 11.29 -12.02
C ALA A 416 -15.51 10.66 -11.93
N THR A 417 -16.27 10.65 -13.03
CA THR A 417 -17.61 10.04 -13.04
C THR A 417 -17.55 8.53 -12.87
N ALA A 418 -16.60 7.86 -13.51
CA ALA A 418 -16.38 6.42 -13.31
C ALA A 418 -16.03 6.09 -11.86
N ALA A 419 -15.21 6.91 -11.20
CA ALA A 419 -14.84 6.73 -9.80
C ALA A 419 -16.02 7.03 -8.83
N LEU A 420 -16.80 8.08 -9.08
CA LEU A 420 -17.90 8.53 -8.22
C LEU A 420 -19.14 7.65 -8.36
N ASP A 421 -19.61 7.50 -9.59
CA ASP A 421 -20.89 6.85 -9.89
C ASP A 421 -20.72 5.36 -10.15
N ARG A 422 -19.47 4.87 -10.11
CA ARG A 422 -19.10 3.47 -10.41
C ARG A 422 -19.60 3.07 -11.81
N VAL A 423 -19.66 4.05 -12.72
CA VAL A 423 -20.13 3.85 -14.08
C VAL A 423 -19.07 3.11 -14.87
N ASN A 424 -19.53 2.06 -15.53
CA ASN A 424 -18.73 1.15 -16.32
C ASN A 424 -18.52 1.68 -17.76
N ASN A 425 -17.87 2.85 -17.88
CA ASN A 425 -17.53 3.50 -19.15
C ASN A 425 -16.11 3.16 -19.68
N TRP A 426 -15.56 2.03 -19.25
CA TRP A 426 -14.28 1.49 -19.67
C TRP A 426 -14.42 0.02 -20.08
N LEU A 427 -13.47 -0.49 -20.88
CA LEU A 427 -13.41 -1.87 -21.36
C LEU A 427 -11.99 -2.44 -21.14
N PRO A 428 -11.84 -3.55 -20.40
CA PRO A 428 -10.57 -4.25 -20.30
C PRO A 428 -10.22 -4.96 -21.61
N ILE A 429 -8.94 -4.97 -21.97
CA ILE A 429 -8.46 -5.66 -23.17
C ILE A 429 -8.47 -7.17 -22.99
N TRP A 430 -8.06 -7.65 -21.82
CA TRP A 430 -8.14 -9.07 -21.44
C TRP A 430 -8.98 -9.23 -20.18
N LYS A 431 -9.75 -10.32 -20.13
CA LYS A 431 -10.61 -10.65 -19.00
C LYS A 431 -10.01 -11.72 -18.09
N ASP A 432 -9.18 -12.58 -18.65
CA ASP A 432 -8.57 -13.72 -18.00
C ASP A 432 -7.17 -13.98 -18.56
N GLU A 433 -6.50 -14.98 -18.00
CA GLU A 433 -5.15 -15.39 -18.36
C GLU A 433 -5.07 -15.90 -19.80
N MET A 434 -6.08 -16.62 -20.30
CA MET A 434 -6.08 -17.11 -21.69
C MET A 434 -6.14 -15.96 -22.70
N ALA A 435 -7.01 -14.98 -22.48
CA ALA A 435 -7.08 -13.78 -23.30
C ALA A 435 -5.76 -12.99 -23.28
N TYR A 436 -5.06 -13.01 -22.14
CA TYR A 436 -3.75 -12.41 -21.99
C TYR A 436 -2.67 -13.15 -22.82
N GLU A 437 -2.65 -14.49 -22.76
CA GLU A 437 -1.75 -15.31 -23.55
C GLU A 437 -1.97 -15.15 -25.06
N ASP A 438 -3.23 -15.09 -25.48
CA ASP A 438 -3.57 -14.89 -26.89
C ASP A 438 -3.15 -13.50 -27.38
N ALA A 439 -3.37 -12.45 -26.58
CA ALA A 439 -2.88 -11.11 -26.88
C ALA A 439 -1.34 -11.08 -27.00
N TRP A 440 -0.62 -11.78 -26.11
CA TRP A 440 0.84 -11.89 -26.20
C TRP A 440 1.32 -12.56 -27.49
N LYS A 441 0.64 -13.60 -27.97
CA LYS A 441 1.02 -14.24 -29.26
C LYS A 441 0.97 -13.23 -30.41
N SER A 442 -0.04 -12.36 -30.43
CA SER A 442 -0.14 -11.28 -31.42
C SER A 442 0.93 -10.21 -31.23
N ILE A 443 1.12 -9.74 -29.99
CA ILE A 443 2.09 -8.68 -29.65
C ILE A 443 3.53 -9.13 -29.93
N SER A 444 3.87 -10.36 -29.56
CA SER A 444 5.24 -10.90 -29.68
C SER A 444 5.70 -10.98 -31.14
N ALA A 445 4.80 -11.25 -32.08
CA ALA A 445 5.10 -11.18 -33.50
C ALA A 445 5.50 -9.75 -33.94
N GLY A 446 4.78 -8.73 -33.46
CA GLY A 446 5.11 -7.32 -33.73
C GLY A 446 6.36 -6.82 -33.01
N LEU A 447 6.68 -7.39 -31.85
CA LEU A 447 7.87 -7.06 -31.07
C LEU A 447 9.15 -7.74 -31.58
N ALA A 448 9.05 -8.88 -32.25
CA ALA A 448 10.20 -9.73 -32.59
C ALA A 448 11.31 -8.97 -33.32
N THR A 449 10.95 -8.23 -34.37
CA THR A 449 11.91 -7.42 -35.14
C THR A 449 12.48 -6.27 -34.32
N GLY A 450 11.62 -5.48 -33.65
CA GLY A 450 12.06 -4.31 -32.89
C GLY A 450 12.94 -4.67 -31.69
N LEU A 451 12.67 -5.77 -30.99
CA LEU A 451 13.53 -6.25 -29.91
C LEU A 451 14.89 -6.75 -30.41
N MET A 452 14.94 -7.37 -31.60
CA MET A 452 16.19 -7.79 -32.21
C MET A 452 17.07 -6.57 -32.56
N GLU A 453 16.49 -5.56 -33.21
CA GLU A 453 17.18 -4.32 -33.56
C GLU A 453 17.67 -3.56 -32.32
N LEU A 454 16.84 -3.50 -31.26
CA LEU A 454 17.22 -2.89 -29.99
C LEU A 454 18.39 -3.61 -29.32
N GLN A 455 18.39 -4.95 -29.36
CA GLN A 455 19.47 -5.74 -28.79
C GLN A 455 20.78 -5.49 -29.54
N GLU A 456 20.78 -5.60 -30.87
CA GLU A 456 21.95 -5.31 -31.71
C GLU A 456 22.46 -3.90 -31.45
N ARG A 457 21.57 -2.92 -31.40
CA ARG A 457 21.92 -1.53 -31.12
C ARG A 457 22.53 -1.34 -29.72
N ALA A 458 21.99 -2.01 -28.71
CA ALA A 458 22.53 -1.96 -27.35
C ALA A 458 23.92 -2.61 -27.28
N GLU A 459 24.14 -3.72 -28.00
CA GLU A 459 25.44 -4.41 -28.10
C GLU A 459 26.50 -3.56 -28.81
N GLU A 460 26.14 -2.90 -29.91
CA GLU A 460 26.98 -1.92 -30.62
C GLU A 460 27.41 -0.79 -29.68
N LEU A 461 26.43 -0.17 -29.00
CA LEU A 461 26.68 0.92 -28.06
C LEU A 461 27.63 0.43 -26.97
N ARG A 462 27.31 -0.68 -26.28
CA ARG A 462 28.10 -1.28 -25.20
C ARG A 462 29.57 -1.48 -25.56
N SER A 463 29.84 -1.82 -26.83
CA SER A 463 31.18 -2.09 -27.36
C SER A 463 31.96 -0.82 -27.75
N SER A 464 31.33 0.36 -27.76
CA SER A 464 32.00 1.61 -28.13
C SER A 464 33.01 2.07 -27.07
N ALA A 465 34.16 2.59 -27.53
CA ALA A 465 35.33 2.91 -26.69
C ALA A 465 35.17 4.11 -25.75
N GLY A 466 34.01 4.81 -25.79
CA GLY A 466 33.75 6.05 -25.03
C GLY A 466 32.73 5.93 -23.89
N LEU A 467 32.13 4.76 -23.66
CA LEU A 467 31.17 4.60 -22.56
C LEU A 467 31.85 4.37 -21.21
N SER A 468 31.30 4.98 -20.18
CA SER A 468 31.62 4.64 -18.79
C SER A 468 31.21 3.21 -18.44
N ASP A 469 31.91 2.59 -17.49
CA ASP A 469 31.60 1.24 -16.98
C ASP A 469 30.16 1.15 -16.43
N THR A 470 29.65 2.24 -15.86
CA THR A 470 28.28 2.29 -15.35
C THR A 470 27.26 2.21 -16.48
N ALA A 471 27.48 2.95 -17.58
CA ALA A 471 26.62 2.88 -18.75
C ALA A 471 26.71 1.51 -19.43
N ARG A 472 27.91 0.91 -19.50
CA ARG A 472 28.13 -0.45 -20.01
C ARG A 472 27.33 -1.51 -19.23
N ARG A 473 27.39 -1.48 -17.89
CA ARG A 473 26.59 -2.38 -17.03
C ARG A 473 25.09 -2.17 -17.17
N ARG A 474 24.65 -0.92 -17.36
CA ARG A 474 23.23 -0.64 -17.63
C ARG A 474 22.80 -1.23 -18.96
N LEU A 475 23.58 -1.06 -20.02
CA LEU A 475 23.30 -1.68 -21.32
C LEU A 475 23.28 -3.21 -21.24
N GLU A 476 24.20 -3.82 -20.48
CA GLU A 476 24.19 -5.27 -20.21
C GLU A 476 22.85 -5.74 -19.61
N TYR A 477 22.35 -5.02 -18.62
CA TYR A 477 21.06 -5.30 -18.00
C TYR A 477 19.89 -5.19 -19.00
N GLU A 478 19.90 -4.20 -19.89
CA GLU A 478 18.88 -4.05 -20.93
C GLU A 478 18.96 -5.21 -21.95
N ILE A 479 20.17 -5.59 -22.40
CA ILE A 479 20.40 -6.72 -23.33
C ILE A 479 19.91 -8.03 -22.71
N GLU A 480 20.22 -8.28 -21.43
CA GLU A 480 19.75 -9.46 -20.71
C GLU A 480 18.22 -9.48 -20.62
N ALA A 481 17.59 -8.35 -20.28
CA ALA A 481 16.14 -8.25 -20.22
C ALA A 481 15.49 -8.55 -21.59
N ILE A 482 16.03 -8.00 -22.68
CA ILE A 482 15.55 -8.29 -24.05
C ILE A 482 15.73 -9.77 -24.38
N THR A 483 16.89 -10.34 -24.10
CA THR A 483 17.20 -11.77 -24.36
C THR A 483 16.24 -12.68 -23.62
N VAL A 484 15.98 -12.40 -22.34
CA VAL A 484 15.02 -13.16 -21.53
C VAL A 484 13.63 -13.07 -22.15
N ILE A 485 13.16 -11.88 -22.55
CA ILE A 485 11.82 -11.75 -23.14
C ILE A 485 11.70 -12.48 -24.50
N ARG A 486 12.78 -12.57 -25.27
CA ARG A 486 12.83 -13.28 -26.56
C ARG A 486 12.91 -14.81 -26.44
N GLY A 487 13.18 -15.36 -25.25
CA GLY A 487 13.42 -16.81 -25.09
C GLY A 487 12.18 -17.66 -25.36
N ASP A 488 12.33 -18.71 -26.18
CA ASP A 488 11.24 -19.60 -26.65
C ASP A 488 10.49 -20.36 -25.55
N PHE A 489 11.06 -20.46 -24.34
CA PHE A 489 10.50 -21.24 -23.22
C PHE A 489 9.79 -20.42 -22.15
N ILE A 490 9.65 -19.10 -22.31
CA ILE A 490 9.03 -18.27 -21.28
C ILE A 490 7.52 -18.16 -21.51
N PRO A 491 6.68 -18.53 -20.51
CA PRO A 491 5.25 -18.31 -20.55
C PRO A 491 4.88 -16.87 -20.93
N ALA A 492 3.86 -16.73 -21.76
CA ALA A 492 3.38 -15.44 -22.27
C ALA A 492 3.13 -14.41 -21.17
N VAL A 493 2.49 -14.84 -20.08
CA VAL A 493 2.19 -13.99 -18.93
C VAL A 493 3.48 -13.43 -18.29
N GLN A 494 4.46 -14.31 -18.08
CA GLN A 494 5.76 -13.95 -17.52
C GLN A 494 6.52 -12.97 -18.44
N ALA A 495 6.45 -13.15 -19.75
CA ALA A 495 7.12 -12.27 -20.71
C ALA A 495 6.54 -10.84 -20.65
N MET A 496 5.21 -10.68 -20.69
CA MET A 496 4.60 -9.35 -20.56
C MET A 496 4.84 -8.73 -19.19
N ASN A 497 4.79 -9.51 -18.11
CA ASN A 497 5.14 -9.02 -16.78
C ASN A 497 6.57 -8.50 -16.73
N LYS A 498 7.52 -9.19 -17.38
CA LYS A 498 8.92 -8.75 -17.48
C LYS A 498 9.04 -7.46 -18.29
N ILE A 499 8.32 -7.30 -19.40
CA ILE A 499 8.29 -6.04 -20.17
C ILE A 499 7.72 -4.91 -19.30
N ALA A 500 6.52 -5.11 -18.74
CA ALA A 500 5.86 -4.11 -17.90
C ALA A 500 6.74 -3.72 -16.71
N LYS A 501 7.35 -4.70 -16.04
CA LYS A 501 8.35 -4.46 -15.00
C LYS A 501 9.52 -3.68 -15.56
N HIS A 502 10.12 -4.06 -16.67
CA HIS A 502 11.30 -3.39 -17.18
C HIS A 502 11.04 -1.92 -17.60
N LEU A 503 9.88 -1.66 -18.19
CA LEU A 503 9.46 -0.31 -18.61
C LEU A 503 8.97 0.52 -17.44
N MET A 504 8.18 -0.05 -16.53
CA MET A 504 7.46 0.68 -15.49
C MET A 504 8.08 0.56 -14.11
N TYR A 505 8.97 -0.39 -13.84
CA TYR A 505 9.65 -0.53 -12.56
C TYR A 505 10.43 0.74 -12.25
N GLU A 506 10.09 1.31 -11.11
CA GLU A 506 10.83 2.37 -10.48
C GLU A 506 10.85 2.08 -8.98
N PRO A 507 11.98 2.21 -8.29
CA PRO A 507 12.02 2.13 -6.83
C PRO A 507 11.08 3.14 -6.15
N ARG A 508 10.80 4.27 -6.82
CA ARG A 508 9.83 5.28 -6.38
C ARG A 508 8.49 5.06 -7.08
N ARG A 509 7.45 4.73 -6.29
CA ARG A 509 6.07 4.53 -6.79
C ARG A 509 5.58 5.68 -7.68
N GLN A 510 5.96 6.92 -7.37
CA GLN A 510 5.68 8.12 -8.16
C GLN A 510 6.04 8.00 -9.64
N ALA A 511 7.23 7.47 -9.96
CA ALA A 511 7.66 7.42 -11.36
C ALA A 511 7.00 6.25 -12.11
N VAL A 512 6.47 5.25 -11.41
CA VAL A 512 5.61 4.22 -12.02
C VAL A 512 4.35 4.89 -12.57
N CYS A 513 3.68 5.72 -11.77
CA CYS A 513 2.46 6.44 -12.17
C CYS A 513 2.68 7.39 -13.36
N ALA A 514 3.79 8.13 -13.35
CA ALA A 514 4.17 8.97 -14.49
C ALA A 514 4.44 8.15 -15.76
N LYS A 515 5.06 6.97 -15.64
CA LYS A 515 5.34 6.06 -16.77
C LYS A 515 4.05 5.42 -17.31
N GLU A 516 3.13 4.99 -16.46
CA GLU A 516 1.80 4.50 -16.87
C GLU A 516 1.04 5.55 -17.69
N ARG A 517 1.01 6.80 -17.19
CA ARG A 517 0.41 7.94 -17.91
C ARG A 517 1.12 8.23 -19.22
N HIS A 518 2.45 8.18 -19.23
CA HIS A 518 3.24 8.43 -20.43
C HIS A 518 2.99 7.36 -21.49
N LEU A 519 3.02 6.07 -21.11
CA LEU A 519 2.72 4.96 -22.01
C LEU A 519 1.31 5.08 -22.58
N ALA A 520 0.30 5.36 -21.75
CA ALA A 520 -1.06 5.61 -22.23
C ALA A 520 -1.11 6.75 -23.27
N LYS A 521 -0.43 7.88 -23.02
CA LYS A 521 -0.38 9.01 -23.95
C LYS A 521 0.34 8.68 -25.26
N VAL A 522 1.41 7.87 -25.22
CA VAL A 522 2.11 7.41 -26.42
C VAL A 522 1.19 6.50 -27.24
N MET A 523 0.52 5.55 -26.57
CA MET A 523 -0.45 4.67 -27.23
C MET A 523 -1.59 5.43 -27.88
N ASP A 524 -2.16 6.44 -27.19
CA ASP A 524 -3.21 7.32 -27.74
C ASP A 524 -2.80 7.96 -29.08
N GLY A 525 -1.51 8.27 -29.26
CA GLY A 525 -0.98 8.87 -30.49
C GLY A 525 -0.89 7.93 -31.69
N TYR A 526 -0.69 6.63 -31.45
CA TYR A 526 -0.63 5.60 -32.51
C TYR A 526 -1.99 5.02 -32.86
N THR A 527 -2.96 5.13 -31.95
CA THR A 527 -4.33 4.71 -32.18
C THR A 527 -5.15 5.88 -32.70
N THR A 528 -4.89 6.34 -33.93
CA THR A 528 -5.84 7.22 -34.62
C THR A 528 -7.15 6.46 -34.75
N PHE A 529 -8.15 6.83 -33.95
CA PHE A 529 -9.37 6.05 -33.79
C PHE A 529 -10.18 5.95 -35.08
N GLU A 530 -10.21 4.76 -35.69
CA GLU A 530 -11.20 4.40 -36.70
C GLU A 530 -12.50 3.91 -36.01
N GLY A 531 -13.65 4.38 -36.48
CA GLY A 531 -14.97 3.88 -36.07
C GLY A 531 -15.44 4.30 -34.67
N ASP A 532 -16.09 3.37 -33.95
CA ASP A 532 -16.84 3.60 -32.69
C ASP A 532 -15.98 3.93 -31.45
N LEU A 533 -14.64 3.92 -31.58
CA LEU A 533 -13.71 4.23 -30.49
C LEU A 533 -13.24 5.70 -30.50
N ALA A 534 -13.74 6.53 -31.41
CA ALA A 534 -13.42 7.94 -31.48
C ALA A 534 -13.67 8.65 -30.13
N GLY A 535 -12.65 9.36 -29.63
CA GLY A 535 -12.72 10.04 -28.34
C GLY A 535 -12.54 9.13 -27.12
N CYS A 536 -12.03 7.91 -27.30
CA CYS A 536 -11.53 7.09 -26.20
C CYS A 536 -10.07 7.42 -25.85
N PHE A 537 -9.57 6.86 -24.75
CA PHE A 537 -8.16 6.93 -24.36
C PHE A 537 -7.74 5.68 -23.59
N TRP A 538 -6.44 5.41 -23.57
CA TRP A 538 -5.84 4.29 -22.85
C TRP A 538 -5.67 4.58 -21.37
N VAL A 539 -5.95 3.57 -20.55
CA VAL A 539 -5.62 3.52 -19.13
C VAL A 539 -4.77 2.27 -18.91
N ILE A 540 -3.57 2.47 -18.39
CA ILE A 540 -2.61 1.41 -18.10
C ILE A 540 -2.40 1.32 -16.60
N ALA A 541 -2.32 0.10 -16.09
CA ALA A 541 -1.97 -0.18 -14.71
C ALA A 541 -0.93 -1.31 -14.64
N TYR A 542 0.11 -1.12 -13.83
CA TYR A 542 1.04 -2.18 -13.48
C TYR A 542 1.06 -2.35 -11.97
N ASN A 543 0.82 -3.57 -11.52
CA ASN A 543 0.87 -3.91 -10.12
C ASN A 543 2.20 -4.62 -9.80
N PRO A 544 3.17 -3.94 -9.17
CA PRO A 544 4.46 -4.54 -8.83
C PRO A 544 4.36 -5.44 -7.59
N ALA A 545 3.18 -5.62 -7.00
CA ALA A 545 3.01 -6.42 -5.80
C ALA A 545 3.69 -7.78 -6.01
N ARG A 546 4.77 -7.98 -5.27
CA ARG A 546 5.30 -9.29 -4.98
C ARG A 546 4.56 -9.73 -3.74
N VAL A 547 3.81 -10.82 -3.79
CA VAL A 547 3.66 -11.68 -2.63
C VAL A 547 5.11 -11.94 -2.21
N SER A 548 5.39 -11.67 -0.94
CA SER A 548 6.74 -11.81 -0.40
C SER A 548 7.35 -13.12 -0.86
N THR A 549 8.66 -13.08 -1.12
CA THR A 549 9.49 -14.25 -1.35
C THR A 549 9.01 -15.37 -0.43
N ALA A 550 8.45 -16.42 -1.02
CA ALA A 550 7.55 -17.34 -0.33
C ALA A 550 8.03 -17.79 1.06
N GLY A 551 7.42 -17.23 2.10
CA GLY A 551 7.71 -17.59 3.49
C GLY A 551 9.13 -17.27 3.94
N GLU A 552 9.88 -16.43 3.21
CA GLU A 552 11.24 -16.05 3.56
C GLU A 552 11.23 -15.35 4.93
N GLY A 553 11.90 -15.98 5.91
CA GLY A 553 11.92 -15.52 7.29
C GLY A 553 10.79 -16.05 8.19
N VAL A 554 9.87 -16.89 7.68
CA VAL A 554 8.93 -17.63 8.54
C VAL A 554 9.67 -18.78 9.22
N LYS A 555 9.84 -18.67 10.54
CA LYS A 555 10.51 -19.67 11.36
C LYS A 555 9.51 -20.71 11.88
N ILE A 556 9.84 -21.98 11.68
CA ILE A 556 9.17 -23.11 12.31
C ILE A 556 10.10 -23.72 13.37
N PHE A 557 9.63 -23.81 14.61
CA PHE A 557 10.42 -24.30 15.73
C PHE A 557 10.18 -25.78 16.04
N ARG A 558 11.25 -26.51 16.34
CA ARG A 558 11.24 -27.90 16.82
C ARG A 558 12.01 -27.97 18.13
N GLY A 559 11.37 -27.58 19.23
CA GLY A 559 12.08 -27.34 20.48
C GLY A 559 12.87 -26.05 20.34
N GLU A 560 14.16 -26.07 20.64
CA GLU A 560 15.06 -24.89 20.53
C GLU A 560 15.58 -24.66 19.10
N ASP A 561 15.44 -25.65 18.20
CA ASP A 561 15.91 -25.53 16.81
C ASP A 561 14.89 -24.77 15.96
N SER A 562 15.31 -23.75 15.21
CA SER A 562 14.51 -23.15 14.14
C SER A 562 14.87 -23.65 12.74
N VAL A 563 13.86 -23.83 11.91
CA VAL A 563 13.99 -24.22 10.51
C VAL A 563 13.17 -23.24 9.65
N PRO A 564 13.76 -22.62 8.61
CA PRO A 564 13.00 -21.79 7.68
C PRO A 564 11.94 -22.63 6.95
N LEU A 565 10.71 -22.12 6.87
CA LEU A 565 9.57 -22.88 6.34
C LEU A 565 9.80 -23.38 4.90
N GLU A 566 10.44 -22.59 4.05
CA GLU A 566 10.75 -22.89 2.66
C GLU A 566 11.64 -24.14 2.49
N THR A 567 12.43 -24.48 3.52
CA THR A 567 13.28 -25.68 3.50
C THR A 567 12.49 -26.96 3.73
N ILE A 568 11.35 -26.87 4.40
CA ILE A 568 10.53 -28.03 4.79
C ILE A 568 9.18 -28.10 4.07
N SER A 569 8.74 -27.02 3.41
CA SER A 569 7.48 -26.95 2.67
C SER A 569 7.69 -26.77 1.15
N PRO A 570 7.50 -27.85 0.36
CA PRO A 570 7.56 -27.75 -1.10
C PRO A 570 6.50 -26.79 -1.68
N MET A 571 5.32 -26.75 -1.07
CA MET A 571 4.22 -25.86 -1.49
C MET A 571 4.65 -24.39 -1.43
N VAL A 572 5.31 -23.99 -0.34
CA VAL A 572 5.80 -22.62 -0.16
C VAL A 572 6.78 -22.26 -1.28
N ARG A 573 7.75 -23.13 -1.60
CA ARG A 573 8.70 -22.87 -2.72
C ARG A 573 7.99 -22.63 -4.06
N SER A 574 6.90 -23.32 -4.33
CA SER A 574 6.13 -23.14 -5.58
C SER A 574 5.25 -21.89 -5.61
N LEU A 575 4.99 -21.21 -4.48
CA LEU A 575 4.12 -20.02 -4.46
C LEU A 575 4.69 -18.86 -5.27
N VAL A 576 6.02 -18.69 -5.30
CA VAL A 576 6.69 -17.67 -6.12
C VAL A 576 6.44 -17.92 -7.61
N GLU A 577 6.58 -19.17 -8.06
CA GLU A 577 6.34 -19.54 -9.46
C GLU A 577 4.87 -19.31 -9.86
N ILE A 578 3.92 -19.66 -8.97
CA ILE A 578 2.48 -19.44 -9.16
C ILE A 578 2.13 -17.96 -9.22
N GLU A 579 2.88 -17.11 -8.54
CA GLU A 579 2.68 -15.67 -8.57
C GLU A 579 3.21 -15.06 -9.86
N ASP A 580 4.45 -15.37 -10.22
CA ASP A 580 5.09 -14.84 -11.43
C ASP A 580 4.32 -15.22 -12.70
N SER A 581 3.54 -16.31 -12.67
CA SER A 581 2.68 -16.75 -13.77
C SER A 581 1.36 -15.95 -13.90
N ARG A 582 1.12 -14.87 -13.15
CA ARG A 582 -0.15 -14.12 -13.18
C ARG A 582 -0.03 -12.77 -13.86
N PRO A 583 -1.08 -12.25 -14.53
CA PRO A 583 -1.03 -10.91 -15.11
C PRO A 583 -0.86 -9.82 -14.05
N HIS A 584 0.25 -9.07 -14.10
CA HIS A 584 0.47 -7.87 -13.27
C HIS A 584 0.19 -6.58 -14.06
N PHE A 585 0.14 -6.70 -15.38
CA PHE A 585 -0.14 -5.62 -16.31
C PHE A 585 -1.60 -5.66 -16.72
N HIS A 586 -2.26 -4.50 -16.66
CA HIS A 586 -3.64 -4.34 -17.09
C HIS A 586 -3.75 -3.14 -18.03
N ALA A 587 -4.57 -3.30 -19.07
CA ALA A 587 -4.88 -2.26 -20.02
C ALA A 587 -6.40 -2.15 -20.23
N PHE A 588 -6.87 -0.91 -20.30
CA PHE A 588 -8.26 -0.58 -20.49
C PHE A 588 -8.40 0.56 -21.50
N VAL A 589 -9.47 0.52 -22.29
CA VAL A 589 -9.89 1.64 -23.12
C VAL A 589 -11.10 2.31 -22.47
N MET A 590 -11.08 3.63 -22.36
CA MET A 590 -12.11 4.41 -21.68
C MET A 590 -12.70 5.46 -22.60
N SER A 591 -14.04 5.59 -22.61
CA SER A 591 -14.70 6.63 -23.40
C SER A 591 -14.72 7.96 -22.66
N THR A 592 -14.46 9.05 -23.37
CA THR A 592 -14.68 10.41 -22.83
C THR A 592 -16.17 10.76 -22.69
N SER A 593 -17.06 10.03 -23.33
CA SER A 593 -18.51 10.20 -23.20
C SER A 593 -19.05 9.25 -22.12
N VAL A 594 -19.43 9.84 -20.99
CA VAL A 594 -19.91 9.14 -19.79
C VAL A 594 -21.19 8.32 -20.05
N THR A 595 -21.99 8.71 -21.06
CA THR A 595 -23.26 8.07 -21.43
C THR A 595 -23.13 6.99 -22.50
N SER A 596 -21.96 6.82 -23.13
CA SER A 596 -21.74 5.83 -24.18
C SER A 596 -20.84 4.69 -23.69
N LEU A 597 -21.42 3.49 -23.70
CA LEU A 597 -20.88 2.21 -23.25
C LEU A 597 -19.51 1.85 -23.83
N PRO A 598 -18.66 1.20 -23.02
CA PRO A 598 -17.84 0.12 -23.57
C PRO A 598 -17.97 -1.23 -22.82
N ASN A 599 -18.63 -1.34 -21.66
CA ASN A 599 -18.79 -2.66 -21.01
C ASN A 599 -19.81 -3.59 -21.69
N TYR A 600 -20.85 -3.02 -22.32
CA TYR A 600 -21.74 -3.71 -23.27
C TYR A 600 -21.36 -3.44 -24.73
N GLY A 601 -20.09 -3.08 -24.98
CA GLY A 601 -19.56 -3.05 -26.34
C GLY A 601 -19.85 -4.36 -27.05
N THR A 602 -20.25 -4.26 -28.31
CA THR A 602 -20.43 -5.43 -29.18
C THR A 602 -19.15 -6.27 -29.19
N LYS A 603 -19.26 -7.57 -29.50
CA LYS A 603 -18.07 -8.43 -29.70
C LYS A 603 -17.05 -7.77 -30.63
N LEU A 604 -17.54 -7.08 -31.67
CA LEU A 604 -16.75 -6.29 -32.59
C LEU A 604 -15.95 -5.18 -31.92
N LEU A 605 -16.54 -4.38 -31.02
CA LEU A 605 -15.81 -3.30 -30.31
C LEU A 605 -14.62 -3.86 -29.51
N LYS A 606 -14.81 -5.02 -28.88
CA LYS A 606 -13.77 -5.67 -28.07
C LYS A 606 -12.64 -6.19 -28.95
N GLU A 607 -12.98 -6.83 -30.06
CA GLU A 607 -12.01 -7.31 -31.05
C GLU A 607 -11.24 -6.14 -31.69
N THR A 608 -11.91 -5.03 -31.99
CA THR A 608 -11.27 -3.81 -32.51
C THR A 608 -10.31 -3.21 -31.48
N ALA A 609 -10.75 -3.06 -30.22
CA ALA A 609 -9.90 -2.53 -29.16
C ALA A 609 -8.67 -3.41 -28.91
N ALA A 610 -8.82 -4.74 -28.93
CA ALA A 610 -7.71 -5.68 -28.78
C ALA A 610 -6.71 -5.55 -29.94
N LYS A 611 -7.17 -5.54 -31.19
CA LYS A 611 -6.28 -5.38 -32.37
C LYS A 611 -5.53 -4.04 -32.36
N LEU A 612 -6.22 -2.96 -31.99
CA LEU A 612 -5.59 -1.64 -31.85
C LEU A 612 -4.54 -1.64 -30.75
N PHE A 613 -4.85 -2.26 -29.61
CA PHE A 613 -3.89 -2.44 -28.53
C PHE A 613 -2.65 -3.21 -29.00
N GLU A 614 -2.84 -4.36 -29.65
CA GLU A 614 -1.76 -5.21 -30.14
C GLU A 614 -0.83 -4.45 -31.11
N GLY A 615 -1.41 -3.68 -32.05
CA GLY A 615 -0.64 -2.88 -32.99
C GLY A 615 0.11 -1.72 -32.33
N ALA A 616 -0.54 -0.97 -31.43
CA ALA A 616 0.06 0.21 -30.81
C ALA A 616 1.06 -0.13 -29.69
N TYR A 617 0.80 -1.19 -28.92
CA TYR A 617 1.61 -1.54 -27.76
C TYR A 617 3.02 -1.99 -28.15
N ALA A 618 3.15 -2.86 -29.17
CA ALA A 618 4.45 -3.33 -29.63
C ALA A 618 5.37 -2.17 -30.05
N ILE A 619 4.82 -1.24 -30.85
CA ILE A 619 5.52 -0.03 -31.30
C ILE A 619 5.91 0.84 -30.09
N SER A 620 4.96 1.12 -29.20
CA SER A 620 5.19 1.97 -28.02
C SER A 620 6.28 1.40 -27.10
N VAL A 621 6.33 0.08 -26.91
CA VAL A 621 7.36 -0.61 -26.13
C VAL A 621 8.74 -0.42 -26.75
N VAL A 622 8.87 -0.65 -28.07
CA VAL A 622 10.15 -0.52 -28.79
C VAL A 622 10.67 0.91 -28.71
N GLU A 623 9.82 1.91 -28.89
CA GLU A 623 10.22 3.32 -28.81
C GLU A 623 10.68 3.74 -27.42
N LEU A 624 9.93 3.37 -26.38
CA LEU A 624 10.28 3.68 -25.01
C LEU A 624 11.61 3.03 -24.62
N TRP A 625 11.81 1.78 -25.03
CA TRP A 625 13.04 1.05 -24.75
C TRP A 625 14.23 1.62 -25.54
N SER A 626 14.03 1.97 -26.81
CA SER A 626 15.01 2.67 -27.64
C SER A 626 15.46 3.97 -26.97
N SER A 627 14.51 4.82 -26.57
CA SER A 627 14.79 6.08 -25.87
C SER A 627 15.60 5.87 -24.59
N LYS A 628 15.32 4.78 -23.86
CA LYS A 628 16.05 4.40 -22.64
C LYS A 628 17.48 3.99 -22.95
N ILE A 629 17.70 3.12 -23.94
CA ILE A 629 19.04 2.70 -24.41
C ILE A 629 19.86 3.92 -24.86
N GLU A 630 19.26 4.82 -25.64
CA GLU A 630 19.93 6.04 -26.08
C GLU A 630 20.29 6.97 -24.93
N LYS A 631 19.41 7.14 -23.94
CA LYS A 631 19.70 7.96 -22.75
C LYS A 631 20.85 7.38 -21.94
N ILE A 632 20.95 6.04 -21.84
CA ILE A 632 22.08 5.38 -21.18
C ILE A 632 23.38 5.70 -21.91
N ALA A 633 23.36 5.69 -23.25
CA ALA A 633 24.53 6.01 -24.07
C ALA A 633 24.93 7.50 -24.02
N ARG A 634 23.95 8.42 -23.94
CA ARG A 634 24.21 9.87 -23.88
C ARG A 634 24.58 10.39 -22.49
N GLY A 635 24.13 9.72 -21.43
CA GLY A 635 24.46 10.05 -20.03
C GLY A 635 25.79 9.47 -19.55
N ALA A 636 26.66 9.08 -20.48
CA ALA A 636 27.95 8.44 -20.26
C ALA A 636 29.11 9.44 -20.26
#